data_AF-A0A372C118-F1
#
_entry.id   AF-A0A372C118-F1
#
_cell.length_a   1.000
_cell.length_b   1.000
_cell.length_c   1.000
_cell.angle_alpha   90.00
_cell.angle_beta   90.00
_cell.angle_gamma   90.00
#
_symmetry.space_group_name_H-M   'P 1'
#
loop_
_entity.id
_entity.type
_entity.pdbx_description
1 polymer ?
#
loop_
_entity_poly.entity_id
_entity_poly.type
_entity_poly.pdbx_seq_one_letter_code
_entity_poly.pdbx_strand_id
1 'polypeptide(L)'
;MFNIRFSVVALTSAITGVMLSTSVFSQVGDPINRDINQNITLDSSLLEIDGTEHSPEADHVFIKYLREYVDAQASDGTATTVPYTTDDEATLEKERAHAKPAISVFLYGAVNSPEPAGDENVGGFAGHGKRDVYSGVSLDDGQTWKTTNLSESAAEFATSVPEYPGDVTNVVHAVAGRHIAVAWQSRYCTSGSPAYALDDGTTPTLSEVATEIGTDPATDLYLTDLFGVAGSQGLIDYAELGYPTVGVVPYNCLWTARGVLVEGDDPRTGDATEAFHVVWYKPERLTSGRRDVNRVEIAFVQDAGVALVWQEDPGGLLPGSGEGPGEGWSGAIANNQTDIWYSFLPAERFETVDNAGTAEDLATYWPANTEKPKPYVPFAVPMRMTNNARCTGSGDGTGGVPAYCTATAVDYGLKNQCVDTVVIPTGQGSGTTEICVSEDGVPNVANTAATRARMSLQARTNELGETVGAWVVAVAEESKGLGRFFFDVGETGVETATPCTEGAENCEIADIGKNVWYFSFEMGSPATSADSSETGLVKNLVAQGNMLNQPEIDWRTGETHPPMSTVDMWNFIGVDAGEDYNFDIYRTEIARRGSLLVQPLSAAEEAGSKLTAFPLYKQGLMQQGGPADIMARRLVDSGASINPYDFDNLVCSERLFADGSNPYYPKGICNEPAVNLSGTTPENCAAGGGGENDTSDGVCPSITEEGIASDNPEDQKVFDKMETWIQCPGSPECGTFDTSVNLGSNLDDQSWYNPLDVAKGHRGYIWRDMIVVMYAWSPNWKRNADGNDRYELYIRRSFDGGRSWTTTPASWGGEGTATCEFMRDGATAPESERRCTAYAAGAPEQARNVSQLQGSETGTSTYKFTVLDPRYAPDPPTMKTIGASGDGVYDEDSDEFNPTRFFVVYETGDNTTVAEGEAEALDLFYGRAVGYGDHYQVNSAEATIGDDTTCDPGLAAVTDDKQTFGIFCNEFDRLTTGSDVSAEEASLAMSPAGDTLYSTWAQFTTAEVTFPEPLSDTSYGRIWYTDPYMEWTWDPADPVDDPVIGDPLDLIFSDRFESLIGQF
;
A
#
# COMPACT_ATOMS: atom_id res chain seq x y z
N MET A 1 -36.84 41.01 -73.93
CA MET A 1 -35.55 41.57 -74.39
C MET A 1 -34.76 41.90 -73.13
N PHE A 2 -33.71 41.23 -72.67
CA PHE A 2 -32.68 40.33 -73.21
C PHE A 2 -32.43 39.23 -72.15
N ASN A 3 -32.48 37.94 -72.50
CA ASN A 3 -31.34 37.02 -72.68
C ASN A 3 -30.29 37.04 -71.55
N ILE A 4 -30.28 36.12 -70.56
CA ILE A 4 -29.95 34.67 -70.56
C ILE A 4 -28.42 34.39 -70.49
N ARG A 5 -28.00 33.80 -69.34
CA ARG A 5 -27.13 32.62 -69.09
C ARG A 5 -25.76 32.74 -68.36
N PHE A 6 -25.66 31.91 -67.31
CA PHE A 6 -24.51 31.23 -66.66
C PHE A 6 -23.55 32.11 -65.81
N SER A 7 -23.16 31.79 -64.57
CA SER A 7 -23.09 30.51 -63.83
C SER A 7 -23.27 30.74 -62.32
N VAL A 8 -23.83 29.75 -61.61
CA VAL A 8 -23.92 29.68 -60.14
C VAL A 8 -22.65 29.01 -59.61
N VAL A 9 -21.87 29.72 -58.80
CA VAL A 9 -20.97 29.15 -57.79
C VAL A 9 -21.52 29.66 -56.46
N ALA A 10 -22.03 28.74 -55.64
CA ALA A 10 -22.51 29.06 -54.30
C ALA A 10 -21.29 29.23 -53.38
N LEU A 11 -21.08 30.46 -52.92
CA LEU A 11 -20.19 30.79 -51.81
C LEU A 11 -21.11 31.03 -50.61
N THR A 12 -21.26 30.04 -49.74
CA THR A 12 -21.98 30.19 -48.46
C THR A 12 -21.08 30.96 -47.50
N SER A 13 -21.48 32.18 -47.19
CA SER A 13 -20.88 33.05 -46.18
C SER A 13 -21.31 32.56 -44.79
N ALA A 14 -20.35 32.16 -43.96
CA ALA A 14 -20.57 31.95 -42.54
C ALA A 14 -20.82 33.31 -41.86
N ILE A 15 -21.95 33.43 -41.18
CA ILE A 15 -22.26 34.55 -40.28
C ILE A 15 -21.69 34.16 -38.92
N THR A 16 -20.60 34.83 -38.53
CA THR A 16 -20.04 34.81 -37.17
C THR A 16 -21.02 35.54 -36.24
N GLY A 17 -21.75 34.78 -35.44
CA GLY A 17 -22.40 35.27 -34.23
C GLY A 17 -21.43 35.08 -33.07
N VAL A 18 -20.78 36.16 -32.65
CA VAL A 18 -20.01 36.20 -31.39
C VAL A 18 -21.04 36.24 -30.26
N MET A 19 -21.29 35.10 -29.62
CA MET A 19 -21.76 35.05 -28.24
C MET A 19 -20.52 35.18 -27.37
N LEU A 20 -20.41 36.29 -26.66
CA LEU A 20 -19.43 36.46 -25.59
C LEU A 20 -19.83 35.47 -24.48
N SER A 21 -19.16 34.33 -24.40
CA SER A 21 -19.12 33.55 -23.15
C SER A 21 -18.35 34.39 -22.14
N THR A 22 -19.00 34.69 -21.01
CA THR A 22 -18.28 35.04 -19.80
C THR A 22 -17.44 33.82 -19.44
N SER A 23 -16.12 33.96 -19.48
CA SER A 23 -15.18 32.96 -18.96
C SER A 23 -15.50 32.77 -17.47
N VAL A 24 -16.15 31.66 -17.13
CA VAL A 24 -16.28 31.21 -15.74
C VAL A 24 -14.88 30.73 -15.35
N PHE A 25 -14.30 31.36 -14.35
CA PHE A 25 -12.99 30.99 -13.82
C PHE A 25 -13.15 29.77 -12.92
N SER A 26 -12.18 28.85 -12.95
CA SER A 26 -12.03 27.85 -11.89
C SER A 26 -11.82 28.58 -10.56
N GLN A 27 -12.52 28.16 -9.52
CA GLN A 27 -12.22 28.55 -8.15
C GLN A 27 -12.35 27.29 -7.28
N VAL A 28 -11.45 27.15 -6.29
CA VAL A 28 -11.68 26.24 -5.17
C VAL A 28 -12.94 26.71 -4.47
N GLY A 29 -13.89 25.81 -4.26
CA GLY A 29 -15.06 26.10 -3.47
C GLY A 29 -14.78 26.00 -1.97
N ASP A 30 -15.72 26.48 -1.16
CA ASP A 30 -15.61 26.49 0.29
C ASP A 30 -15.32 25.08 0.83
N PRO A 31 -14.19 24.89 1.51
CA PRO A 31 -13.81 23.59 2.05
C PRO A 31 -14.66 23.25 3.28
N ILE A 32 -15.06 21.99 3.39
CA ILE A 32 -15.69 21.48 4.62
C ILE A 32 -14.62 20.86 5.49
N ASN A 33 -14.59 21.25 6.76
CA ASN A 33 -13.83 20.58 7.80
C ASN A 33 -14.75 20.17 8.96
N ARG A 34 -14.70 18.90 9.36
CA ARG A 34 -15.56 18.31 10.41
C ARG A 34 -14.79 17.28 11.23
N ASP A 35 -15.19 17.15 12.49
CA ASP A 35 -14.76 16.06 13.36
C ASP A 35 -15.83 14.95 13.36
N ILE A 36 -15.45 13.76 12.92
CA ILE A 36 -16.36 12.61 12.80
C ILE A 36 -16.70 12.05 14.19
N ASN A 37 -15.74 12.07 15.11
CA ASN A 37 -15.83 11.54 16.47
C ASN A 37 -16.57 12.49 17.46
N GLN A 38 -16.98 13.70 17.06
CA GLN A 38 -17.62 14.69 17.94
C GLN A 38 -18.86 14.18 18.70
N ASN A 39 -19.54 13.15 18.17
CA ASN A 39 -20.74 12.56 18.76
C ASN A 39 -20.45 11.33 19.65
N ILE A 40 -19.17 10.96 19.82
CA ILE A 40 -18.76 9.83 20.65
C ILE A 40 -18.57 10.34 22.09
N THR A 41 -19.19 9.65 23.04
CA THR A 41 -18.97 9.88 24.47
C THR A 41 -18.57 8.56 25.11
N LEU A 42 -17.32 8.49 25.57
CA LEU A 42 -16.80 7.31 26.27
C LEU A 42 -17.25 7.31 27.73
N ASP A 43 -17.56 6.12 28.26
CA ASP A 43 -17.75 5.94 29.70
C ASP A 43 -16.43 6.22 30.43
N SER A 44 -16.48 6.85 31.60
CA SER A 44 -15.33 7.07 32.48
C SER A 44 -14.46 5.83 32.70
N SER A 45 -15.06 4.63 32.75
CA SER A 45 -14.34 3.37 32.92
C SER A 45 -13.50 2.94 31.70
N LEU A 46 -13.82 3.48 30.52
CA LEU A 46 -13.02 3.28 29.30
C LEU A 46 -11.87 4.28 29.18
N LEU A 47 -11.90 5.36 29.96
CA LEU A 47 -10.84 6.35 30.06
C LEU A 47 -9.81 6.02 31.15
N GLU A 48 -10.07 5.01 31.98
CA GLU A 48 -9.17 4.60 33.07
C GLU A 48 -8.36 3.37 32.67
N ILE A 49 -7.03 3.47 32.66
CA ILE A 49 -6.07 2.37 32.42
C ILE A 49 -5.20 2.24 33.67
N ASP A 50 -5.16 1.05 34.26
CA ASP A 50 -4.39 0.75 35.49
C ASP A 50 -4.59 1.75 36.66
N GLY A 51 -5.80 2.30 36.80
CA GLY A 51 -6.12 3.26 37.87
C GLY A 51 -5.78 4.72 37.54
N THR A 52 -5.35 5.01 36.32
CA THR A 52 -4.99 6.35 35.84
C THR A 52 -5.95 6.78 34.73
N GLU A 53 -6.40 8.02 34.77
CA GLU A 53 -7.26 8.61 33.74
C GLU A 53 -6.41 9.09 32.55
N HIS A 54 -6.80 8.67 31.34
CA HIS A 54 -6.16 9.04 30.08
C HIS A 54 -7.19 9.66 29.15
N SER A 55 -6.82 10.77 28.51
CA SER A 55 -7.62 11.36 27.43
C SER A 55 -7.69 10.40 26.23
N PRO A 56 -8.81 10.38 25.50
CA PRO A 56 -8.92 9.55 24.31
C PRO A 56 -8.12 10.14 23.14
N GLU A 57 -7.69 9.26 22.23
CA GLU A 57 -7.05 9.61 20.97
C GLU A 57 -7.73 8.89 19.81
N ALA A 58 -7.80 9.56 18.66
CA ALA A 58 -8.14 9.00 17.37
C ALA A 58 -6.88 8.58 16.62
N ASP A 59 -6.96 7.46 15.90
CA ASP A 59 -5.86 6.91 15.11
C ASP A 59 -6.40 6.09 13.92
N HIS A 60 -5.57 5.85 12.90
CA HIS A 60 -5.87 5.01 11.73
C HIS A 60 -7.22 5.35 11.06
N VAL A 61 -7.36 6.60 10.61
CA VAL A 61 -8.60 7.15 10.07
C VAL A 61 -8.67 6.99 8.54
N PHE A 62 -9.57 6.14 8.07
CA PHE A 62 -9.71 5.83 6.64
C PHE A 62 -11.06 6.28 6.06
N ILE A 63 -11.09 6.56 4.75
CA ILE A 63 -12.30 6.96 4.03
C ILE A 63 -12.48 6.18 2.72
N LYS A 64 -13.73 5.81 2.43
CA LYS A 64 -14.25 5.39 1.13
C LYS A 64 -15.61 6.03 0.90
N TYR A 65 -16.10 6.02 -0.34
CA TYR A 65 -17.51 6.31 -0.62
C TYR A 65 -18.14 5.18 -1.42
N LEU A 66 -19.45 5.00 -1.26
CA LEU A 66 -20.23 4.02 -2.02
C LEU A 66 -20.56 4.59 -3.40
N ARG A 67 -20.47 3.74 -4.43
CA ARG A 67 -20.59 4.12 -5.86
C ARG A 67 -22.05 4.25 -6.31
N GLU A 68 -22.89 4.85 -5.49
CA GLU A 68 -24.29 5.12 -5.79
C GLU A 68 -24.70 6.45 -5.15
N TYR A 69 -25.75 7.07 -5.70
CA TYR A 69 -26.37 8.21 -5.06
C TYR A 69 -27.52 7.78 -4.18
N VAL A 70 -27.61 8.43 -3.03
CA VAL A 70 -28.77 8.36 -2.14
C VAL A 70 -29.40 9.74 -2.01
N ASP A 71 -30.66 9.78 -1.58
CA ASP A 71 -31.28 11.03 -1.14
C ASP A 71 -30.45 11.65 0.00
N ALA A 72 -30.12 12.94 -0.14
CA ALA A 72 -29.30 13.62 0.84
C ALA A 72 -30.02 13.68 2.19
N GLN A 73 -29.35 13.19 3.23
CA GLN A 73 -29.92 13.04 4.55
C GLN A 73 -28.88 13.35 5.62
N ALA A 74 -29.25 14.18 6.59
CA ALA A 74 -28.43 14.44 7.77
C ALA A 74 -28.32 13.18 8.65
N SER A 75 -27.31 13.15 9.52
CA SER A 75 -27.02 12.02 10.41
C SER A 75 -28.14 11.70 11.40
N ASP A 76 -29.05 12.65 11.64
CA ASP A 76 -30.26 12.47 12.47
C ASP A 76 -31.47 11.90 11.71
N GLY A 77 -31.34 11.64 10.40
CA GLY A 77 -32.40 11.14 9.55
C GLY A 77 -33.16 12.21 8.77
N THR A 78 -32.89 13.49 9.01
CA THR A 78 -33.62 14.59 8.35
C THR A 78 -33.18 14.74 6.89
N ALA A 79 -34.14 14.67 5.96
CA ALA A 79 -33.89 14.97 4.55
C ALA A 79 -33.32 16.39 4.39
N THR A 80 -32.27 16.53 3.58
CA THR A 80 -31.52 17.78 3.40
C THR A 80 -31.11 17.97 1.93
N THR A 81 -30.34 19.01 1.67
CA THR A 81 -29.63 19.27 0.42
C THR A 81 -28.16 19.53 0.71
N VAL A 82 -27.29 19.26 -0.26
CA VAL A 82 -25.84 19.51 -0.17
C VAL A 82 -25.51 20.80 -0.93
N PRO A 83 -25.14 21.89 -0.24
CA PRO A 83 -24.69 23.11 -0.90
C PRO A 83 -23.21 23.04 -1.30
N TYR A 84 -22.91 23.64 -2.44
CA TYR A 84 -21.56 23.88 -2.95
C TYR A 84 -21.43 25.40 -3.17
N THR A 85 -20.73 26.06 -2.25
CA THR A 85 -20.53 27.52 -2.22
C THR A 85 -19.09 27.89 -2.56
N THR A 86 -18.87 29.01 -3.24
CA THR A 86 -17.52 29.54 -3.47
C THR A 86 -16.79 29.84 -2.15
N ASP A 87 -15.46 29.80 -2.16
CA ASP A 87 -14.59 30.02 -0.98
C ASP A 87 -14.77 31.39 -0.29
N ASP A 88 -15.38 32.37 -0.95
CA ASP A 88 -15.78 33.64 -0.31
C ASP A 88 -17.12 33.56 0.47
N GLU A 89 -17.70 32.36 0.60
CA GLU A 89 -19.04 32.03 1.11
C GLU A 89 -20.17 32.89 0.48
N ALA A 90 -19.90 33.57 -0.64
CA ALA A 90 -20.78 34.61 -1.15
C ALA A 90 -21.75 34.09 -2.23
N THR A 91 -21.40 33.00 -2.91
CA THR A 91 -22.14 32.48 -4.07
C THR A 91 -22.42 30.99 -3.91
N LEU A 92 -23.69 30.59 -4.05
CA LEU A 92 -24.10 29.20 -4.18
C LEU A 92 -23.97 28.79 -5.64
N GLU A 93 -23.04 27.89 -5.95
CA GLU A 93 -22.77 27.39 -7.30
C GLU A 93 -23.74 26.27 -7.67
N LYS A 94 -23.83 25.24 -6.82
CA LYS A 94 -24.80 24.15 -6.98
C LYS A 94 -25.35 23.69 -5.64
N GLU A 95 -26.57 23.17 -5.67
CA GLU A 95 -27.25 22.55 -4.52
C GLU A 95 -27.81 21.21 -4.99
N ARG A 96 -27.47 20.13 -4.29
CA ARG A 96 -27.83 18.76 -4.68
C ARG A 96 -28.82 18.15 -3.69
N ALA A 97 -29.84 17.47 -4.21
CA ALA A 97 -30.79 16.71 -3.39
C ALA A 97 -30.30 15.28 -3.09
N HIS A 98 -29.14 14.89 -3.65
CA HIS A 98 -28.55 13.58 -3.52
C HIS A 98 -27.07 13.70 -3.14
N ALA A 99 -26.55 12.69 -2.47
CA ALA A 99 -25.18 12.65 -1.94
C ALA A 99 -24.52 11.30 -2.23
N LYS A 100 -23.17 11.29 -2.27
CA LYS A 100 -22.36 10.07 -2.31
C LYS A 100 -22.19 9.58 -0.86
N PRO A 101 -22.63 8.36 -0.49
CA PRO A 101 -22.46 7.86 0.86
C PRO A 101 -20.98 7.76 1.23
N ALA A 102 -20.51 8.58 2.17
CA ALA A 102 -19.14 8.56 2.65
C ALA A 102 -19.04 7.67 3.89
N ILE A 103 -18.10 6.72 3.85
CA ILE A 103 -17.86 5.71 4.89
C ILE A 103 -16.45 5.91 5.43
N SER A 104 -16.35 6.27 6.70
CA SER A 104 -15.09 6.33 7.42
C SER A 104 -15.02 5.22 8.47
N VAL A 105 -13.81 4.70 8.71
CA VAL A 105 -13.50 3.82 9.84
C VAL A 105 -12.27 4.35 10.56
N PHE A 106 -12.24 4.22 11.88
CA PHE A 106 -11.16 4.77 12.70
C PHE A 106 -11.08 4.07 14.06
N LEU A 107 -9.92 4.19 14.71
CA LEU A 107 -9.74 3.83 16.11
C LEU A 107 -10.05 5.03 17.00
N TYR A 108 -10.69 4.79 18.14
CA TYR A 108 -10.87 5.82 19.16
C TYR A 108 -10.91 5.23 20.56
N GLY A 109 -10.15 5.81 21.49
CA GLY A 109 -10.15 5.41 22.89
C GLY A 109 -8.93 5.90 23.66
N ALA A 110 -8.88 5.59 24.95
CA ALA A 110 -7.75 5.96 25.80
C ALA A 110 -6.54 5.07 25.54
N VAL A 111 -5.34 5.65 25.59
CA VAL A 111 -4.06 4.94 25.45
C VAL A 111 -3.06 5.42 26.50
N ASN A 112 -2.31 4.47 27.03
CA ASN A 112 -1.15 4.71 27.88
C ASN A 112 0.11 4.23 27.16
N SER A 113 0.92 5.18 26.70
CA SER A 113 2.20 4.90 26.08
C SER A 113 3.25 4.55 27.15
N PRO A 114 4.02 3.46 26.99
CA PRO A 114 5.11 3.16 27.91
C PRO A 114 6.20 4.22 27.83
N GLU A 115 6.68 4.63 28.99
CA GLU A 115 7.80 5.58 29.13
C GLU A 115 9.14 4.83 29.10
N PRO A 116 10.10 5.18 28.23
CA PRO A 116 11.36 4.45 28.14
C PRO A 116 12.18 4.50 29.44
N ALA A 117 12.71 3.36 29.86
CA ALA A 117 13.57 3.12 30.99
C ALA A 117 14.99 2.72 30.56
N GLY A 118 15.92 3.68 30.62
CA GLY A 118 17.30 3.46 30.20
C GLY A 118 17.47 3.69 28.70
N ASP A 119 18.06 2.71 28.00
CA ASP A 119 18.36 2.79 26.56
C ASP A 119 17.32 2.04 25.71
N GLU A 120 16.14 1.71 26.26
CA GLU A 120 15.09 1.04 25.50
C GLU A 120 14.42 2.00 24.51
N ASN A 121 14.20 1.54 23.27
CA ASN A 121 13.44 2.29 22.27
C ASN A 121 12.01 1.74 22.17
N VAL A 122 11.11 2.29 23.00
CA VAL A 122 9.67 1.97 22.92
C VAL A 122 8.94 2.75 21.84
N GLY A 123 9.65 3.63 21.13
CA GLY A 123 9.15 4.23 19.91
C GLY A 123 8.65 3.14 18.95
N GLY A 124 7.43 3.32 18.46
CA GLY A 124 6.76 2.44 17.52
C GLY A 124 5.74 1.52 18.18
N PHE A 125 5.76 1.35 19.51
CA PHE A 125 4.78 0.51 20.19
C PHE A 125 3.41 1.20 20.27
N ALA A 126 2.35 0.47 19.94
CA ALA A 126 0.98 1.00 19.87
C ALA A 126 0.41 1.53 21.20
N GLY A 127 1.14 1.38 22.32
CA GLY A 127 0.67 1.70 23.67
C GLY A 127 -0.27 0.63 24.24
N HIS A 128 -0.55 0.75 25.54
CA HIS A 128 -1.57 -0.04 26.22
C HIS A 128 -2.88 0.73 26.17
N GLY A 129 -3.85 0.28 25.37
CA GLY A 129 -5.08 1.02 25.13
C GLY A 129 -6.37 0.36 25.58
N LYS A 130 -7.44 1.17 25.50
CA LYS A 130 -8.85 0.78 25.48
C LYS A 130 -9.50 1.37 24.23
N ARG A 131 -8.90 1.10 23.07
CA ARG A 131 -9.42 1.56 21.77
C ARG A 131 -10.44 0.60 21.21
N ASP A 132 -11.44 1.17 20.55
CA ASP A 132 -12.43 0.46 19.75
C ASP A 132 -12.37 0.94 18.28
N VAL A 133 -12.85 0.08 17.37
CA VAL A 133 -13.15 0.46 15.99
C VAL A 133 -14.51 1.12 15.93
N TYR A 134 -14.55 2.30 15.33
CA TYR A 134 -15.78 3.00 14.97
C TYR A 134 -15.91 3.09 13.45
N SER A 135 -17.15 3.16 12.99
CA SER A 135 -17.47 3.65 11.64
C SER A 135 -18.26 4.94 11.72
N GLY A 136 -17.91 5.90 10.87
CA GLY A 136 -18.71 7.09 10.57
C GLY A 136 -19.36 6.95 9.19
N VAL A 137 -20.68 7.19 9.11
CA VAL A 137 -21.42 7.21 7.85
C VAL A 137 -22.01 8.61 7.64
N SER A 138 -21.77 9.19 6.47
CA SER A 138 -22.40 10.44 6.01
C SER A 138 -23.19 10.18 4.72
N LEU A 139 -24.42 10.69 4.69
CA LEU A 139 -25.32 10.64 3.53
C LEU A 139 -25.64 12.06 3.02
N ASP A 140 -24.76 13.02 3.30
CA ASP A 140 -24.88 14.44 2.94
C ASP A 140 -23.51 15.04 2.54
N ASP A 141 -22.67 14.24 1.88
CA ASP A 141 -21.31 14.58 1.43
C ASP A 141 -20.42 15.18 2.55
N GLY A 142 -20.45 14.53 3.72
CA GLY A 142 -19.57 14.81 4.85
C GLY A 142 -20.01 15.99 5.72
N GLN A 143 -21.20 16.56 5.51
CA GLN A 143 -21.71 17.67 6.33
C GLN A 143 -22.03 17.20 7.75
N THR A 144 -22.61 16.01 7.90
CA THR A 144 -22.92 15.38 9.18
C THR A 144 -22.57 13.89 9.18
N TRP A 145 -22.26 13.33 10.37
CA TRP A 145 -21.76 11.96 10.52
C TRP A 145 -22.54 11.19 11.59
N LYS A 146 -22.99 9.96 11.25
CA LYS A 146 -23.59 8.98 12.16
C LYS A 146 -22.53 7.94 12.53
N THR A 147 -22.12 7.89 13.80
CA THR A 147 -21.06 7.00 14.28
C THR A 147 -21.62 5.71 14.89
N THR A 148 -20.92 4.58 14.72
CA THR A 148 -21.27 3.27 15.29
C THR A 148 -20.00 2.57 15.79
N ASN A 149 -20.02 2.10 17.05
CA ASN A 149 -18.97 1.21 17.57
C ASN A 149 -19.15 -0.20 16.98
N LEU A 150 -18.12 -0.68 16.28
CA LEU A 150 -18.11 -1.98 15.59
C LEU A 150 -17.52 -3.08 16.46
N SER A 151 -16.44 -2.81 17.20
CA SER A 151 -15.71 -3.83 17.95
C SER A 151 -16.28 -4.12 19.31
N GLU A 152 -16.66 -3.09 20.08
CA GLU A 152 -17.06 -3.19 21.49
C GLU A 152 -16.02 -3.99 22.34
N SER A 153 -14.74 -3.96 21.95
CA SER A 153 -13.61 -4.69 22.53
C SER A 153 -12.99 -3.95 23.73
N ALA A 154 -13.07 -2.62 23.79
CA ALA A 154 -12.40 -1.82 24.82
C ALA A 154 -12.86 -2.14 26.26
N ALA A 155 -14.09 -2.63 26.41
CA ALA A 155 -14.67 -3.05 27.70
C ALA A 155 -14.37 -4.53 28.05
N GLU A 156 -13.82 -5.29 27.12
CA GLU A 156 -13.51 -6.70 27.25
C GLU A 156 -12.02 -6.91 27.56
N PHE A 157 -11.63 -8.15 27.84
CA PHE A 157 -10.27 -8.49 28.28
C PHE A 157 -9.68 -9.68 27.53
N ALA A 158 -8.36 -9.66 27.34
CA ALA A 158 -7.63 -10.77 26.75
C ALA A 158 -7.71 -12.03 27.65
N THR A 159 -7.66 -13.21 27.02
CA THR A 159 -7.74 -14.47 27.76
C THR A 159 -6.39 -14.91 28.31
N SER A 160 -5.30 -14.60 27.59
CA SER A 160 -3.93 -14.94 27.99
C SER A 160 -3.38 -14.01 29.06
N VAL A 161 -3.87 -12.77 29.12
CA VAL A 161 -3.55 -11.76 30.14
C VAL A 161 -4.87 -11.12 30.62
N PRO A 162 -5.56 -11.67 31.64
CA PRO A 162 -6.92 -11.27 32.02
C PRO A 162 -7.14 -9.81 32.46
N GLU A 163 -6.07 -9.07 32.73
CA GLU A 163 -6.12 -7.65 33.11
C GLU A 163 -5.89 -6.73 31.88
N TYR A 164 -5.40 -7.29 30.77
CA TYR A 164 -5.12 -6.55 29.55
C TYR A 164 -6.43 -6.32 28.78
N PRO A 165 -6.81 -5.06 28.47
CA PRO A 165 -8.04 -4.78 27.73
C PRO A 165 -8.05 -5.36 26.32
N GLY A 166 -9.22 -5.42 25.70
CA GLY A 166 -9.37 -5.94 24.34
C GLY A 166 -8.70 -5.14 23.23
N ASP A 167 -8.10 -3.99 23.56
CA ASP A 167 -7.43 -2.99 22.72
C ASP A 167 -7.29 -3.32 21.23
N VAL A 168 -7.77 -2.41 20.39
CA VAL A 168 -7.61 -2.48 18.94
C VAL A 168 -6.42 -1.64 18.51
N THR A 169 -5.52 -2.23 17.70
CA THR A 169 -4.26 -1.58 17.30
C THR A 169 -4.18 -1.25 15.81
N ASN A 170 -5.11 -1.71 14.97
CA ASN A 170 -5.17 -1.37 13.55
C ASN A 170 -6.55 -1.71 12.95
N VAL A 171 -6.98 -0.99 11.91
CA VAL A 171 -8.25 -1.21 11.18
C VAL A 171 -8.05 -0.98 9.68
N VAL A 172 -8.76 -1.75 8.84
CA VAL A 172 -8.83 -1.55 7.39
C VAL A 172 -10.26 -1.77 6.90
N HIS A 173 -10.63 -1.17 5.77
CA HIS A 173 -11.96 -1.39 5.17
C HIS A 173 -11.94 -1.33 3.63
N ALA A 174 -12.93 -1.98 3.03
CA ALA A 174 -13.19 -1.96 1.60
C ALA A 174 -14.70 -1.88 1.33
N VAL A 175 -15.08 -1.32 0.18
CA VAL A 175 -16.48 -1.16 -0.24
C VAL A 175 -16.67 -1.68 -1.66
N ALA A 176 -17.84 -2.24 -1.94
CA ALA A 176 -18.24 -2.66 -3.28
C ALA A 176 -19.77 -2.55 -3.42
N GLY A 177 -20.26 -1.83 -4.42
CA GLY A 177 -21.67 -1.46 -4.51
C GLY A 177 -22.19 -0.84 -3.19
N ARG A 178 -23.20 -1.48 -2.59
CA ARG A 178 -23.82 -1.09 -1.31
C ARG A 178 -23.25 -1.80 -0.07
N HIS A 179 -22.18 -2.60 -0.25
CA HIS A 179 -21.60 -3.45 0.79
C HIS A 179 -20.31 -2.85 1.36
N ILE A 180 -20.11 -3.04 2.66
CA ILE A 180 -18.97 -2.50 3.42
C ILE A 180 -18.29 -3.63 4.21
N ALA A 181 -17.07 -3.95 3.80
CA ALA A 181 -16.04 -4.77 4.45
C ALA A 181 -15.23 -4.04 5.54
N VAL A 182 -15.23 -4.41 6.83
CA VAL A 182 -14.26 -3.87 7.82
C VAL A 182 -13.50 -5.00 8.50
N ALA A 183 -12.19 -4.84 8.70
CA ALA A 183 -11.35 -5.80 9.42
C ALA A 183 -10.38 -5.10 10.39
N TRP A 184 -10.08 -5.71 11.53
CA TRP A 184 -9.19 -5.13 12.55
C TRP A 184 -8.46 -6.17 13.39
N GLN A 185 -7.41 -5.70 14.04
CA GLN A 185 -6.60 -6.49 14.97
C GLN A 185 -6.99 -6.13 16.40
N SER A 186 -7.32 -7.11 17.22
CA SER A 186 -7.75 -6.88 18.61
C SER A 186 -7.09 -7.87 19.56
N ARG A 187 -6.76 -7.39 20.76
CA ARG A 187 -6.28 -8.21 21.88
C ARG A 187 -7.40 -9.05 22.52
N TYR A 188 -8.67 -8.81 22.16
CA TYR A 188 -9.81 -9.60 22.63
C TYR A 188 -10.11 -10.82 21.73
N CYS A 189 -9.86 -12.02 22.24
CA CYS A 189 -9.99 -13.28 21.47
C CYS A 189 -10.89 -14.32 22.14
N THR A 190 -12.10 -13.94 22.60
CA THR A 190 -13.05 -14.89 23.25
C THR A 190 -14.31 -15.21 22.43
N SER A 191 -14.98 -14.22 21.84
CA SER A 191 -16.29 -14.38 21.20
C SER A 191 -16.21 -14.36 19.66
N GLY A 192 -17.31 -14.03 18.97
CA GLY A 192 -17.33 -13.83 17.51
C GLY A 192 -17.61 -15.05 16.63
N SER A 193 -18.00 -16.20 17.21
CA SER A 193 -18.45 -17.41 16.50
C SER A 193 -17.67 -17.75 15.20
N PRO A 194 -16.34 -17.90 15.28
CA PRO A 194 -15.49 -18.15 14.11
C PRO A 194 -15.87 -19.45 13.38
N ALA A 195 -15.64 -19.50 12.07
CA ALA A 195 -15.92 -20.68 11.24
C ALA A 195 -15.27 -21.97 11.78
N TYR A 196 -14.02 -21.88 12.25
CA TYR A 196 -13.29 -23.04 12.82
C TYR A 196 -13.90 -23.59 14.12
N ALA A 197 -14.83 -22.88 14.74
CA ALA A 197 -15.52 -23.31 15.96
C ALA A 197 -16.94 -23.85 15.69
N LEU A 198 -17.40 -23.89 14.44
CA LEU A 198 -18.67 -24.52 14.08
C LEU A 198 -18.61 -26.03 14.25
N ASP A 199 -19.65 -26.61 14.86
CA ASP A 199 -19.82 -28.06 14.99
C ASP A 199 -21.31 -28.44 14.93
N ASP A 200 -21.65 -29.73 15.00
CA ASP A 200 -23.06 -30.18 14.98
C ASP A 200 -23.81 -29.95 16.32
N GLY A 201 -23.16 -29.32 17.29
CA GLY A 201 -23.73 -28.82 18.54
C GLY A 201 -23.95 -27.31 18.57
N THR A 202 -23.45 -26.54 17.60
CA THR A 202 -23.69 -25.09 17.47
C THR A 202 -25.06 -24.77 16.87
N THR A 203 -25.40 -23.49 16.79
CA THR A 203 -26.58 -23.00 16.08
C THR A 203 -26.19 -21.75 15.28
N PRO A 204 -26.18 -21.80 13.93
CA PRO A 204 -26.45 -22.98 13.09
C PRO A 204 -25.39 -24.09 13.27
N THR A 205 -25.72 -25.32 12.85
CA THR A 205 -24.77 -26.45 12.89
C THR A 205 -23.81 -26.41 11.70
N LEU A 206 -22.62 -27.01 11.86
CA LEU A 206 -21.66 -27.16 10.76
C LEU A 206 -22.29 -27.82 9.52
N SER A 207 -23.08 -28.90 9.72
CA SER A 207 -23.75 -29.60 8.62
C SER A 207 -24.78 -28.74 7.88
N GLU A 208 -25.50 -27.88 8.59
CA GLU A 208 -26.49 -26.97 7.99
C GLU A 208 -25.82 -25.87 7.17
N VAL A 209 -24.74 -25.26 7.70
CA VAL A 209 -23.96 -24.26 6.96
C VAL A 209 -23.29 -24.88 5.74
N ALA A 210 -22.70 -26.07 5.89
CA ALA A 210 -22.07 -26.79 4.78
C ALA A 210 -23.06 -27.12 3.66
N THR A 211 -24.29 -27.53 4.01
CA THR A 211 -25.35 -27.77 3.05
C THR A 211 -25.79 -26.50 2.33
N GLU A 212 -25.90 -25.38 3.06
CA GLU A 212 -26.31 -24.08 2.51
C GLU A 212 -25.33 -23.55 1.45
N ILE A 213 -24.03 -23.73 1.68
CA ILE A 213 -22.97 -23.25 0.77
C ILE A 213 -22.49 -24.33 -0.21
N GLY A 214 -23.03 -25.55 -0.14
CA GLY A 214 -22.72 -26.64 -1.07
C GLY A 214 -21.32 -27.22 -0.94
N THR A 215 -20.77 -27.29 0.27
CA THR A 215 -19.43 -27.83 0.55
C THR A 215 -19.48 -29.11 1.41
N ASP A 216 -18.39 -29.89 1.44
CA ASP A 216 -18.21 -31.05 2.31
C ASP A 216 -17.03 -30.81 3.27
N PRO A 217 -17.28 -30.52 4.57
CA PRO A 217 -16.21 -30.27 5.54
C PRO A 217 -15.21 -31.42 5.69
N ALA A 218 -15.55 -32.64 5.25
CA ALA A 218 -14.62 -33.77 5.28
C ALA A 218 -13.51 -33.69 4.21
N THR A 219 -13.71 -32.88 3.16
CA THR A 219 -12.81 -32.81 1.98
C THR A 219 -12.61 -31.39 1.45
N ASP A 220 -13.13 -30.37 2.12
CA ASP A 220 -13.07 -28.97 1.68
C ASP A 220 -12.54 -28.05 2.79
N LEU A 221 -11.81 -26.99 2.40
CA LEU A 221 -11.14 -26.09 3.34
C LEU A 221 -12.03 -24.96 3.86
N TYR A 222 -13.17 -24.64 3.21
CA TYR A 222 -13.93 -23.44 3.55
C TYR A 222 -14.38 -23.40 5.03
N LEU A 223 -14.85 -24.53 5.58
CA LEU A 223 -15.31 -24.66 6.96
C LEU A 223 -14.36 -25.48 7.85
N THR A 224 -13.20 -25.91 7.33
CA THR A 224 -12.35 -26.88 8.01
C THR A 224 -11.00 -26.30 8.39
N ASP A 225 -10.69 -26.34 9.68
CA ASP A 225 -9.41 -25.91 10.22
C ASP A 225 -8.30 -26.96 10.02
N LEU A 226 -7.81 -27.06 8.79
CA LEU A 226 -6.68 -27.94 8.46
C LEU A 226 -5.33 -27.37 8.90
N PHE A 227 -5.22 -26.04 8.98
CA PHE A 227 -3.97 -25.31 9.27
C PHE A 227 -3.72 -25.05 10.76
N GLY A 228 -4.69 -25.35 11.63
CA GLY A 228 -4.57 -25.24 13.08
C GLY A 228 -4.72 -23.82 13.60
N VAL A 229 -5.64 -23.05 13.01
CA VAL A 229 -6.03 -21.70 13.42
C VAL A 229 -6.63 -21.70 14.83
N ALA A 230 -7.40 -22.72 15.19
CA ALA A 230 -7.98 -22.87 16.50
C ALA A 230 -6.90 -23.11 17.57
N GLY A 231 -7.10 -22.53 18.75
CA GLY A 231 -6.18 -22.65 19.87
C GLY A 231 -6.47 -21.66 20.98
N SER A 232 -5.65 -21.73 22.03
CA SER A 232 -5.62 -20.69 23.07
C SER A 232 -4.84 -19.49 22.58
N GLN A 233 -5.26 -18.29 23.00
CA GLN A 233 -4.52 -17.06 22.76
C GLN A 233 -3.11 -17.13 23.35
N GLY A 234 -2.11 -16.71 22.58
CA GLY A 234 -0.72 -16.58 23.00
C GLY A 234 -0.43 -15.24 23.68
N LEU A 235 0.83 -15.06 24.06
CA LEU A 235 1.38 -13.82 24.61
C LEU A 235 2.88 -13.76 24.34
N ILE A 236 3.44 -12.56 24.44
CA ILE A 236 4.88 -12.28 24.38
C ILE A 236 5.25 -11.44 25.61
N ASP A 237 6.43 -11.73 26.18
CA ASP A 237 7.01 -10.94 27.27
C ASP A 237 8.15 -10.08 26.72
N TYR A 238 7.85 -8.81 26.46
CA TYR A 238 8.83 -7.87 25.94
C TYR A 238 9.87 -7.46 26.98
N ALA A 239 9.59 -7.65 28.28
CA ALA A 239 10.60 -7.43 29.31
C ALA A 239 11.79 -8.40 29.17
N GLU A 240 11.54 -9.62 28.68
CA GLU A 240 12.60 -10.58 28.36
C GLU A 240 13.39 -10.22 27.10
N LEU A 241 12.83 -9.36 26.24
CA LEU A 241 13.45 -8.86 25.00
C LEU A 241 14.17 -7.50 25.17
N GLY A 242 14.23 -6.97 26.40
CA GLY A 242 14.91 -5.71 26.70
C GLY A 242 14.00 -4.48 26.73
N TYR A 243 12.67 -4.67 26.71
CA TYR A 243 11.66 -3.60 26.80
C TYR A 243 10.79 -3.75 28.06
N PRO A 244 11.36 -3.64 29.27
CA PRO A 244 10.64 -3.87 30.53
C PRO A 244 9.40 -3.01 30.76
N THR A 245 9.28 -1.84 30.12
CA THR A 245 8.13 -0.94 30.32
C THR A 245 6.93 -1.32 29.48
N VAL A 246 7.13 -2.05 28.38
CA VAL A 246 6.06 -2.67 27.58
C VAL A 246 5.51 -3.92 28.29
N GLY A 247 6.38 -4.73 28.89
CA GLY A 247 5.97 -5.90 29.66
C GLY A 247 5.29 -7.01 28.84
N VAL A 248 4.25 -7.63 29.41
CA VAL A 248 3.58 -8.80 28.82
C VAL A 248 2.39 -8.36 27.99
N VAL A 249 2.37 -8.73 26.71
CA VAL A 249 1.33 -8.35 25.75
C VAL A 249 0.67 -9.62 25.17
N PRO A 250 -0.67 -9.72 25.17
CA PRO A 250 -1.39 -10.83 24.57
C PRO A 250 -1.35 -10.74 23.04
N TYR A 251 -1.36 -11.85 22.31
CA TYR A 251 -1.40 -11.82 20.85
C TYR A 251 -2.73 -11.25 20.32
N ASN A 252 -2.67 -10.53 19.20
CA ASN A 252 -3.82 -10.06 18.44
C ASN A 252 -4.54 -11.22 17.74
N CYS A 253 -5.87 -11.15 17.67
CA CYS A 253 -6.68 -11.90 16.71
C CYS A 253 -7.30 -10.95 15.68
N LEU A 254 -7.64 -11.55 14.53
CA LEU A 254 -8.28 -10.86 13.42
C LEU A 254 -9.80 -10.94 13.57
N TRP A 255 -10.45 -9.81 13.38
CA TRP A 255 -11.89 -9.63 13.39
C TRP A 255 -12.38 -8.97 12.11
N THR A 256 -13.65 -9.19 11.78
CA THR A 256 -14.32 -8.57 10.65
C THR A 256 -15.74 -8.13 11.01
N ALA A 257 -16.27 -7.13 10.32
CA ALA A 257 -17.67 -6.74 10.35
C ALA A 257 -18.16 -6.44 8.94
N ARG A 258 -19.47 -6.65 8.73
CA ARG A 258 -20.17 -6.40 7.46
C ARG A 258 -21.17 -5.28 7.66
N GLY A 259 -21.19 -4.32 6.74
CA GLY A 259 -22.18 -3.26 6.65
C GLY A 259 -22.91 -3.34 5.31
N VAL A 260 -24.21 -3.06 5.33
CA VAL A 260 -25.03 -3.01 4.12
C VAL A 260 -25.85 -1.72 4.14
N LEU A 261 -25.72 -0.88 3.11
CA LEU A 261 -26.61 0.25 2.91
C LEU A 261 -27.98 -0.26 2.43
N VAL A 262 -29.04 0.14 3.12
CA VAL A 262 -30.42 -0.31 2.90
C VAL A 262 -31.32 0.90 2.66
N GLU A 263 -32.20 0.80 1.67
CA GLU A 263 -33.27 1.77 1.41
C GLU A 263 -34.42 1.58 2.41
N GLY A 264 -34.90 2.68 2.95
CA GLY A 264 -36.04 2.77 3.86
C GLY A 264 -35.67 3.17 5.28
N ASP A 265 -36.72 3.26 6.09
CA ASP A 265 -36.64 3.70 7.49
C ASP A 265 -35.87 2.70 8.35
N ASP A 266 -35.01 3.20 9.23
CA ASP A 266 -34.28 2.36 10.17
C ASP A 266 -35.25 1.95 11.30
N PRO A 267 -35.62 0.67 11.45
CA PRO A 267 -36.58 0.24 12.46
C PRO A 267 -36.10 0.49 13.91
N ARG A 268 -34.83 0.88 14.11
CA ARG A 268 -34.26 1.29 15.39
C ARG A 268 -34.53 2.76 15.72
N THR A 269 -34.75 3.63 14.73
CA THR A 269 -34.96 5.07 14.94
C THR A 269 -36.45 5.38 14.91
N GLY A 270 -36.95 5.99 16.00
CA GLY A 270 -38.39 6.27 16.19
C GLY A 270 -38.78 7.73 15.98
N ASP A 271 -37.80 8.62 15.84
CA ASP A 271 -37.98 10.08 15.93
C ASP A 271 -37.86 10.80 14.58
N ALA A 272 -37.28 10.16 13.56
CA ALA A 272 -37.19 10.62 12.17
C ALA A 272 -37.41 9.43 11.23
N THR A 273 -37.95 9.69 10.05
CA THR A 273 -38.08 8.67 9.00
C THR A 273 -36.87 8.78 8.08
N GLU A 274 -35.99 7.79 8.13
CA GLU A 274 -34.79 7.71 7.29
C GLU A 274 -35.17 7.19 5.88
N ALA A 275 -34.56 7.76 4.84
CA ALA A 275 -34.63 7.26 3.46
C ALA A 275 -33.62 6.14 3.24
N PHE A 276 -32.46 6.21 3.90
CA PHE A 276 -31.40 5.21 3.84
C PHE A 276 -30.70 5.09 5.19
N HIS A 277 -30.20 3.88 5.48
CA HIS A 277 -29.40 3.61 6.67
C HIS A 277 -28.47 2.41 6.46
N VAL A 278 -27.41 2.30 7.26
CA VAL A 278 -26.51 1.15 7.24
C VAL A 278 -26.90 0.14 8.33
N VAL A 279 -27.04 -1.11 7.91
CA VAL A 279 -27.23 -2.26 8.80
C VAL A 279 -25.87 -2.94 9.02
N TRP A 280 -25.37 -2.85 10.24
CA TRP A 280 -24.14 -3.50 10.68
C TRP A 280 -24.41 -4.87 11.29
N TYR A 281 -23.72 -5.89 10.80
CA TYR A 281 -23.74 -7.24 11.35
C TYR A 281 -22.96 -7.29 12.67
N LYS A 282 -23.27 -8.30 13.49
CA LYS A 282 -22.41 -8.65 14.62
C LYS A 282 -21.03 -9.04 14.09
N PRO A 283 -19.95 -8.60 14.75
CA PRO A 283 -18.60 -8.85 14.29
C PRO A 283 -18.26 -10.34 14.38
N GLU A 284 -17.46 -10.80 13.43
CA GLU A 284 -16.99 -12.18 13.30
C GLU A 284 -15.50 -12.25 13.57
N ARG A 285 -15.10 -13.20 14.40
CA ARG A 285 -13.68 -13.46 14.64
C ARG A 285 -13.16 -14.44 13.59
N LEU A 286 -11.98 -14.19 13.02
CA LEU A 286 -11.34 -15.08 12.03
C LEU A 286 -10.24 -15.95 12.62
N THR A 287 -9.50 -15.46 13.62
CA THR A 287 -8.34 -16.16 14.19
C THR A 287 -8.47 -16.29 15.71
N SER A 288 -7.72 -17.20 16.35
CA SER A 288 -7.85 -17.46 17.80
C SER A 288 -6.89 -16.64 18.66
N GLY A 289 -5.97 -15.90 18.04
CA GLY A 289 -4.82 -15.30 18.73
C GLY A 289 -3.77 -16.34 19.15
N ARG A 290 -3.83 -17.58 18.64
CA ARG A 290 -2.76 -18.58 18.81
C ARG A 290 -1.42 -18.10 18.25
N ARG A 291 -1.49 -17.26 17.21
CA ARG A 291 -0.39 -16.57 16.56
C ARG A 291 -0.78 -15.10 16.49
N ASP A 292 0.21 -14.22 16.51
CA ASP A 292 0.01 -12.78 16.60
C ASP A 292 -0.27 -12.20 15.21
N VAL A 293 -1.47 -11.67 15.02
CA VAL A 293 -1.91 -11.04 13.77
C VAL A 293 -1.26 -9.67 13.61
N ASN A 294 -0.73 -9.38 12.43
CA ASN A 294 -0.32 -8.05 12.00
C ASN A 294 -0.54 -7.84 10.50
N ARG A 295 -0.40 -6.60 10.00
CA ARG A 295 -0.41 -6.22 8.56
C ARG A 295 -1.58 -6.82 7.79
N VAL A 296 -2.80 -6.42 8.16
CA VAL A 296 -4.05 -6.85 7.51
C VAL A 296 -4.30 -6.00 6.27
N GLU A 297 -4.69 -6.65 5.18
CA GLU A 297 -5.12 -6.05 3.92
C GLU A 297 -6.51 -6.60 3.55
N ILE A 298 -7.35 -5.76 2.93
CA ILE A 298 -8.70 -6.13 2.50
C ILE A 298 -8.99 -5.56 1.12
N ALA A 299 -9.64 -6.35 0.26
CA ALA A 299 -10.11 -5.91 -1.04
C ALA A 299 -11.49 -6.49 -1.34
N PHE A 300 -12.33 -5.74 -2.06
CA PHE A 300 -13.71 -6.11 -2.34
C PHE A 300 -14.02 -5.80 -3.82
N VAL A 301 -14.52 -6.79 -4.54
CA VAL A 301 -15.04 -6.66 -5.90
C VAL A 301 -16.53 -6.98 -5.90
N GLN A 302 -17.34 -6.10 -6.49
CA GLN A 302 -18.78 -6.29 -6.61
C GLN A 302 -19.08 -7.60 -7.34
N ASP A 303 -20.13 -8.31 -6.91
CA ASP A 303 -20.58 -9.61 -7.45
C ASP A 303 -19.60 -10.79 -7.31
N ALA A 304 -18.31 -10.54 -7.03
CA ALA A 304 -17.34 -11.57 -6.69
C ALA A 304 -17.31 -11.85 -5.18
N GLY A 305 -16.96 -10.86 -4.38
CA GLY A 305 -16.80 -11.00 -2.93
C GLY A 305 -15.62 -10.22 -2.36
N VAL A 306 -15.38 -10.43 -1.07
CA VAL A 306 -14.33 -9.77 -0.29
C VAL A 306 -13.26 -10.78 0.11
N ALA A 307 -12.00 -10.37 0.05
CA ALA A 307 -10.86 -11.17 0.44
C ALA A 307 -9.96 -10.41 1.43
N LEU A 308 -9.25 -11.15 2.27
CA LEU A 308 -8.27 -10.64 3.23
C LEU A 308 -6.95 -11.39 3.11
N VAL A 309 -5.85 -10.66 3.27
CA VAL A 309 -4.54 -11.24 3.58
C VAL A 309 -3.94 -10.59 4.83
N TRP A 310 -3.18 -11.35 5.62
CA TRP A 310 -2.50 -10.81 6.79
C TRP A 310 -1.28 -11.65 7.18
N GLN A 311 -0.43 -11.08 8.02
CA GLN A 311 0.72 -11.75 8.62
C GLN A 311 0.33 -12.38 9.96
N GLU A 312 0.76 -13.62 10.24
CA GLU A 312 0.71 -14.19 11.60
C GLU A 312 2.06 -14.73 12.07
N ASP A 313 2.54 -14.15 13.16
CA ASP A 313 3.80 -14.51 13.81
C ASP A 313 3.55 -15.53 14.95
N PRO A 314 4.22 -16.70 14.96
CA PRO A 314 4.07 -17.66 16.05
C PRO A 314 4.71 -17.22 17.38
N GLY A 315 5.76 -16.42 17.32
CA GLY A 315 6.53 -15.93 18.46
C GLY A 315 6.09 -14.54 18.96
N GLY A 316 5.10 -13.92 18.30
CA GLY A 316 4.66 -12.57 18.61
C GLY A 316 5.41 -11.50 17.83
N LEU A 317 4.81 -10.32 17.70
CA LEU A 317 5.42 -9.18 17.02
C LEU A 317 6.81 -8.89 17.60
N LEU A 318 7.84 -8.86 16.76
CA LEU A 318 9.19 -8.48 17.21
C LEU A 318 9.35 -6.96 17.19
N PRO A 319 10.02 -6.38 18.20
CA PRO A 319 10.45 -5.00 18.13
C PRO A 319 11.59 -4.89 17.12
N GLY A 320 11.65 -3.78 16.40
CA GLY A 320 12.79 -3.42 15.56
C GLY A 320 14.07 -3.33 16.40
N SER A 321 15.23 -3.60 15.81
CA SER A 321 16.51 -3.69 16.55
C SER A 321 17.52 -2.57 16.21
N GLY A 322 17.11 -1.38 15.75
CA GLY A 322 18.07 -0.33 15.38
C GLY A 322 17.51 1.06 15.08
N GLU A 323 18.40 2.05 15.19
CA GLU A 323 18.28 3.52 15.07
C GLU A 323 18.07 3.98 13.60
N GLY A 324 16.96 3.60 12.97
CA GLY A 324 16.62 4.09 11.62
C GLY A 324 15.16 3.83 11.21
N PRO A 325 14.61 4.64 10.29
CA PRO A 325 13.16 4.70 10.06
C PRO A 325 12.54 3.41 9.50
N GLY A 326 11.58 2.89 10.25
CA GLY A 326 10.56 1.92 9.83
C GLY A 326 10.94 0.44 9.74
N GLU A 327 11.83 -0.04 10.63
CA GLU A 327 11.77 -1.45 11.05
C GLU A 327 10.83 -1.61 12.26
N GLY A 328 11.06 -0.84 13.34
CA GLY A 328 10.14 -0.60 14.48
C GLY A 328 9.26 -1.77 14.94
N TRP A 329 8.15 -1.46 15.60
CA TRP A 329 7.11 -2.45 15.96
C TRP A 329 6.17 -2.72 14.78
N SER A 330 6.73 -2.65 13.57
CA SER A 330 5.98 -2.57 12.34
C SER A 330 5.68 -3.95 11.75
N GLY A 331 6.19 -5.04 12.36
CA GLY A 331 6.08 -6.41 11.84
C GLY A 331 6.97 -6.68 10.63
N ALA A 332 7.91 -5.77 10.32
CA ALA A 332 8.92 -5.97 9.29
C ALA A 332 9.88 -7.10 9.66
N ILE A 333 10.30 -7.14 10.91
CA ILE A 333 11.06 -8.27 11.46
C ILE A 333 10.03 -9.19 12.12
N ALA A 334 10.17 -10.48 11.86
CA ALA A 334 9.26 -11.49 12.36
C ALA A 334 10.04 -12.76 12.72
N ASN A 335 9.46 -13.58 13.58
CA ASN A 335 10.06 -14.86 13.93
C ASN A 335 10.02 -15.81 12.73
N ASN A 336 10.93 -16.78 12.71
CA ASN A 336 10.88 -17.84 11.72
C ASN A 336 9.52 -18.56 11.80
N GLN A 337 9.04 -19.08 10.67
CA GLN A 337 7.70 -19.67 10.51
C GLN A 337 6.56 -18.65 10.47
N THR A 338 6.81 -17.35 10.43
CA THR A 338 5.79 -16.36 10.13
C THR A 338 5.30 -16.54 8.70
N ASP A 339 3.98 -16.59 8.52
CA ASP A 339 3.32 -16.84 7.24
C ASP A 339 2.32 -15.74 6.92
N ILE A 340 2.05 -15.58 5.62
CA ILE A 340 0.90 -14.83 5.14
C ILE A 340 -0.30 -15.77 5.03
N TRP A 341 -1.44 -15.31 5.53
CA TRP A 341 -2.71 -16.00 5.56
C TRP A 341 -3.71 -15.35 4.61
N TYR A 342 -4.72 -16.13 4.24
CA TYR A 342 -5.78 -15.74 3.31
C TYR A 342 -7.15 -16.20 3.81
N SER A 343 -8.19 -15.37 3.63
CA SER A 343 -9.60 -15.72 3.84
C SER A 343 -10.47 -14.89 2.89
N PHE A 344 -11.68 -15.37 2.60
CA PHE A 344 -12.61 -14.69 1.71
C PHE A 344 -14.07 -14.99 2.07
N LEU A 345 -14.97 -14.16 1.54
CA LEU A 345 -16.42 -14.31 1.60
C LEU A 345 -17.03 -13.98 0.23
N PRO A 346 -17.71 -14.93 -0.44
CA PRO A 346 -18.39 -14.66 -1.71
C PRO A 346 -19.51 -13.62 -1.56
N ALA A 347 -19.69 -12.77 -2.57
CA ALA A 347 -20.70 -11.71 -2.56
C ALA A 347 -22.13 -12.26 -2.33
N GLU A 348 -22.46 -13.40 -2.94
CA GLU A 348 -23.77 -14.07 -2.79
C GLU A 348 -24.11 -14.47 -1.34
N ARG A 349 -23.12 -14.52 -0.44
CA ARG A 349 -23.29 -14.88 0.99
C ARG A 349 -23.15 -13.69 1.94
N PHE A 350 -22.85 -12.50 1.41
CA PHE A 350 -22.59 -11.32 2.21
C PHE A 350 -23.80 -10.94 3.08
N GLU A 351 -25.01 -11.05 2.51
CA GLU A 351 -26.28 -10.67 3.13
C GLU A 351 -27.03 -11.82 3.82
N THR A 352 -26.44 -13.02 3.90
CA THR A 352 -27.12 -14.16 4.53
C THR A 352 -27.09 -14.05 6.06
N VAL A 353 -28.27 -13.89 6.66
CA VAL A 353 -28.49 -13.70 8.09
C VAL A 353 -28.91 -14.99 8.78
N ASP A 354 -28.42 -15.19 10.00
CA ASP A 354 -28.87 -16.25 10.91
C ASP A 354 -30.14 -15.81 11.67
N ASN A 355 -31.28 -16.39 11.27
CA ASN A 355 -32.53 -16.30 12.00
C ASN A 355 -32.74 -17.57 12.85
N ALA A 356 -32.14 -17.58 14.04
CA ALA A 356 -32.30 -18.64 15.04
C ALA A 356 -31.96 -20.05 14.50
N GLY A 357 -30.86 -20.17 13.76
CA GLY A 357 -30.35 -21.39 13.14
C GLY A 357 -30.82 -21.60 11.70
N THR A 358 -31.54 -20.65 11.10
CA THR A 358 -32.01 -20.75 9.71
C THR A 358 -31.46 -19.59 8.88
N ALA A 359 -30.96 -19.89 7.67
CA ALA A 359 -30.52 -18.88 6.72
C ALA A 359 -31.71 -18.06 6.21
N GLU A 360 -31.59 -16.74 6.26
CA GLU A 360 -32.57 -15.80 5.73
C GLU A 360 -31.85 -14.62 5.05
N ASP A 361 -32.48 -14.03 4.04
CA ASP A 361 -31.95 -12.84 3.38
C ASP A 361 -32.19 -11.57 4.23
N LEU A 362 -31.22 -10.64 4.23
CA LEU A 362 -31.27 -9.42 5.03
C LEU A 362 -32.54 -8.60 4.78
N ALA A 363 -32.99 -8.49 3.53
CA ALA A 363 -34.16 -7.69 3.17
C ALA A 363 -35.46 -8.27 3.78
N THR A 364 -35.48 -9.56 4.09
CA THR A 364 -36.60 -10.21 4.79
C THR A 364 -36.44 -10.12 6.31
N TYR A 365 -35.21 -10.30 6.82
CA TYR A 365 -34.92 -10.30 8.25
C TYR A 365 -35.09 -8.93 8.91
N TRP A 366 -34.49 -7.89 8.32
CA TRP A 366 -34.30 -6.60 8.98
C TRP A 366 -35.59 -5.84 9.32
N PRO A 367 -36.62 -5.76 8.44
CA PRO A 367 -37.85 -5.04 8.77
C PRO A 367 -38.61 -5.58 9.99
N ALA A 368 -38.34 -6.82 10.41
CA ALA A 368 -38.98 -7.47 11.54
C ALA A 368 -38.12 -7.52 12.82
N ASN A 369 -36.83 -7.17 12.75
CA ASN A 369 -35.85 -7.36 13.82
C ASN A 369 -34.99 -6.12 14.00
N THR A 370 -34.86 -5.63 15.23
CA THR A 370 -34.08 -4.40 15.55
C THR A 370 -32.70 -4.70 16.18
N GLU A 371 -32.34 -5.97 16.35
CA GLU A 371 -31.01 -6.37 16.84
C GLU A 371 -30.00 -6.45 15.70
N LYS A 372 -28.71 -6.16 15.97
CA LYS A 372 -27.62 -6.38 14.99
C LYS A 372 -27.70 -7.82 14.45
N PRO A 373 -27.88 -8.04 13.13
CA PRO A 373 -28.00 -9.37 12.55
C PRO A 373 -26.73 -10.19 12.77
N LYS A 374 -26.89 -11.50 12.92
CA LYS A 374 -25.76 -12.44 12.90
C LYS A 374 -25.55 -12.97 11.49
N PRO A 375 -24.32 -13.12 11.01
CA PRO A 375 -24.07 -13.81 9.75
C PRO A 375 -24.37 -15.31 9.89
N TYR A 376 -25.03 -15.88 8.88
CA TYR A 376 -25.26 -17.33 8.82
C TYR A 376 -24.07 -18.07 8.18
N VAL A 377 -23.54 -17.52 7.09
CA VAL A 377 -22.35 -18.02 6.42
C VAL A 377 -21.15 -17.20 6.89
N PRO A 378 -20.18 -17.80 7.58
CA PRO A 378 -18.98 -17.07 7.99
C PRO A 378 -18.02 -16.89 6.82
N PHE A 379 -17.02 -16.02 7.02
CA PHE A 379 -15.81 -16.03 6.20
C PHE A 379 -15.15 -17.42 6.21
N ALA A 380 -14.49 -17.77 5.10
CA ALA A 380 -13.74 -19.02 5.00
C ALA A 380 -12.70 -19.13 6.12
N VAL A 381 -12.53 -20.33 6.68
CA VAL A 381 -11.49 -20.59 7.68
C VAL A 381 -10.12 -20.14 7.13
N PRO A 382 -9.29 -19.41 7.90
CA PRO A 382 -8.00 -18.94 7.42
C PRO A 382 -7.12 -20.04 6.83
N MET A 383 -6.52 -19.74 5.68
CA MET A 383 -5.67 -20.65 4.90
C MET A 383 -4.26 -20.06 4.78
N ARG A 384 -3.22 -20.90 4.84
CA ARG A 384 -1.83 -20.44 4.66
C ARG A 384 -1.52 -20.23 3.19
N MET A 385 -1.15 -19.01 2.82
CA MET A 385 -0.73 -18.67 1.46
C MET A 385 0.75 -19.06 1.24
N THR A 386 1.61 -18.73 2.21
CA THR A 386 3.07 -19.02 2.14
C THR A 386 3.45 -20.32 2.84
N ASN A 387 4.65 -20.83 2.53
CA ASN A 387 5.20 -22.07 3.09
C ASN A 387 6.42 -21.82 4.00
N ASN A 388 6.25 -21.05 5.08
CA ASN A 388 7.34 -20.76 6.02
C ASN A 388 7.33 -21.66 7.27
N ALA A 389 6.23 -22.35 7.56
CA ALA A 389 6.15 -23.26 8.70
C ALA A 389 6.78 -24.63 8.42
N ARG A 390 7.38 -25.21 9.46
CA ARG A 390 8.06 -26.52 9.33
C ARG A 390 7.05 -27.66 9.28
N CYS A 391 7.23 -28.55 8.30
CA CYS A 391 6.65 -29.90 8.35
C CYS A 391 7.74 -30.90 8.76
N THR A 392 7.54 -31.59 9.89
CA THR A 392 8.49 -32.59 10.42
C THR A 392 8.06 -34.01 10.04
N GLY A 393 9.02 -34.83 9.60
CA GLY A 393 8.77 -36.24 9.22
C GLY A 393 8.54 -37.16 10.43
N SER A 394 9.10 -36.79 11.57
CA SER A 394 8.91 -37.46 12.85
C SER A 394 8.44 -36.43 13.87
N GLY A 395 7.12 -36.40 14.14
CA GLY A 395 6.48 -35.43 15.04
C GLY A 395 7.27 -35.24 16.34
N ASP A 396 7.94 -34.11 16.47
CA ASP A 396 8.95 -33.81 17.49
C ASP A 396 8.36 -33.41 18.86
N GLY A 397 7.16 -33.92 19.16
CA GLY A 397 6.77 -34.18 20.54
C GLY A 397 6.18 -33.02 21.34
N THR A 398 5.80 -31.91 20.70
CA THR A 398 4.93 -30.90 21.31
C THR A 398 3.87 -30.41 20.31
N GLY A 399 2.70 -31.07 20.29
CA GLY A 399 1.50 -30.58 19.58
C GLY A 399 0.96 -31.45 18.43
N GLY A 400 1.69 -32.48 18.00
CA GLY A 400 1.32 -33.29 16.83
C GLY A 400 1.72 -32.62 15.50
N VAL A 401 1.91 -33.40 14.44
CA VAL A 401 2.20 -32.89 13.10
C VAL A 401 0.92 -32.23 12.55
N PRO A 402 0.95 -30.96 12.08
CA PRO A 402 -0.21 -30.32 11.48
C PRO A 402 -0.82 -31.17 10.35
N ALA A 403 -2.14 -31.20 10.24
CA ALA A 403 -2.81 -32.11 9.29
C ALA A 403 -2.39 -31.84 7.82
N TYR A 404 -2.19 -30.58 7.45
CA TYR A 404 -1.70 -30.18 6.13
C TYR A 404 -0.25 -30.63 5.83
N CYS A 405 0.53 -31.00 6.86
CA CYS A 405 1.88 -31.56 6.69
C CYS A 405 1.87 -33.09 6.47
N THR A 406 0.69 -33.72 6.40
CA THR A 406 0.53 -35.17 6.25
C THR A 406 -0.17 -35.51 4.94
N ALA A 407 -0.27 -36.81 4.62
CA ALA A 407 -1.01 -37.29 3.46
C ALA A 407 -2.50 -36.84 3.44
N THR A 408 -3.06 -36.43 4.59
CA THR A 408 -4.41 -35.84 4.68
C THR A 408 -4.56 -34.56 3.86
N ALA A 409 -3.48 -33.81 3.61
CA ALA A 409 -3.53 -32.61 2.75
C ALA A 409 -4.17 -32.89 1.37
N VAL A 410 -3.87 -34.07 0.80
CA VAL A 410 -4.36 -34.49 -0.52
C VAL A 410 -5.88 -34.68 -0.54
N ASP A 411 -6.48 -35.06 0.58
CA ASP A 411 -7.95 -35.22 0.69
C ASP A 411 -8.68 -33.88 0.53
N TYR A 412 -7.98 -32.76 0.75
CA TYR A 412 -8.47 -31.39 0.60
C TYR A 412 -7.95 -30.70 -0.68
N GLY A 413 -7.34 -31.46 -1.60
CA GLY A 413 -6.80 -30.94 -2.86
C GLY A 413 -5.46 -30.20 -2.75
N LEU A 414 -4.93 -30.03 -1.53
CA LEU A 414 -3.61 -29.43 -1.31
C LEU A 414 -2.50 -30.34 -1.84
N LYS A 415 -1.36 -29.70 -2.13
CA LYS A 415 -0.11 -30.37 -2.45
C LYS A 415 0.34 -31.25 -1.28
N ASN A 416 0.87 -32.44 -1.56
CA ASN A 416 1.45 -33.27 -0.51
C ASN A 416 2.73 -32.62 0.03
N GLN A 417 2.70 -32.23 1.30
CA GLN A 417 3.82 -31.53 1.95
C GLN A 417 4.89 -32.46 2.52
N CYS A 418 4.73 -33.79 2.41
CA CYS A 418 5.68 -34.76 2.93
C CYS A 418 5.71 -36.03 2.05
N VAL A 419 6.25 -35.91 0.84
CA VAL A 419 6.46 -37.05 -0.08
C VAL A 419 7.72 -37.86 0.25
N ASP A 420 8.70 -37.21 0.89
CA ASP A 420 9.95 -37.78 1.40
C ASP A 420 10.43 -36.90 2.56
N THR A 421 11.54 -37.26 3.20
CA THR A 421 12.18 -36.47 4.25
C THR A 421 13.67 -36.28 4.00
N VAL A 422 14.22 -35.18 4.50
CA VAL A 422 15.66 -34.88 4.51
C VAL A 422 16.13 -34.62 5.93
N VAL A 423 17.37 -34.96 6.25
CA VAL A 423 17.95 -34.73 7.58
C VAL A 423 18.98 -33.61 7.51
N ILE A 424 18.64 -32.47 8.11
CA ILE A 424 19.47 -31.26 8.04
C ILE A 424 19.80 -30.73 9.44
N PRO A 425 20.91 -30.00 9.61
CA PRO A 425 21.18 -29.32 10.87
C PRO A 425 20.19 -28.18 11.10
N THR A 426 19.63 -28.08 12.31
CA THR A 426 18.65 -27.04 12.67
C THR A 426 18.95 -26.44 14.04
N GLY A 427 18.75 -25.13 14.18
CA GLY A 427 19.10 -24.36 15.37
C GLY A 427 20.58 -23.97 15.43
N GLN A 428 20.94 -23.15 16.42
CA GLN A 428 22.33 -22.72 16.66
C GLN A 428 23.22 -23.86 17.20
N GLY A 429 22.61 -24.91 17.77
CA GLY A 429 23.31 -26.16 18.10
C GLY A 429 23.38 -27.08 16.89
N SER A 430 24.42 -27.90 16.79
CA SER A 430 24.65 -28.87 15.70
C SER A 430 23.67 -30.07 15.65
N GLY A 431 22.46 -29.92 16.21
CA GLY A 431 21.43 -30.96 16.16
C GLY A 431 20.83 -31.08 14.76
N THR A 432 20.53 -32.31 14.35
CA THR A 432 19.86 -32.58 13.07
C THR A 432 18.38 -32.86 13.27
N THR A 433 17.54 -32.33 12.39
CA THR A 433 16.09 -32.58 12.37
C THR A 433 15.70 -33.18 11.02
N GLU A 434 14.73 -34.08 11.05
CA GLU A 434 14.11 -34.65 9.86
C GLU A 434 12.96 -33.75 9.39
N ILE A 435 13.07 -33.26 8.16
CA ILE A 435 12.17 -32.27 7.56
C ILE A 435 11.52 -32.88 6.34
N CYS A 436 10.22 -32.64 6.17
CA CYS A 436 9.49 -33.10 5.01
C CYS A 436 9.88 -32.33 3.73
N VAL A 437 9.88 -33.04 2.62
CA VAL A 437 9.97 -32.49 1.27
C VAL A 437 8.56 -32.47 0.68
N SER A 438 8.17 -31.32 0.15
CA SER A 438 6.91 -31.16 -0.58
C SER A 438 6.95 -31.89 -1.93
N GLU A 439 5.78 -32.15 -2.54
CA GLU A 439 5.70 -32.74 -3.88
C GLU A 439 6.34 -31.86 -4.97
N ASP A 440 6.53 -30.56 -4.70
CA ASP A 440 7.26 -29.63 -5.56
C ASP A 440 8.80 -29.86 -5.49
N GLY A 441 9.27 -30.75 -4.59
CA GLY A 441 10.70 -31.02 -4.40
C GLY A 441 11.42 -30.03 -3.48
N VAL A 442 10.67 -29.12 -2.83
CA VAL A 442 11.23 -28.14 -1.89
C VAL A 442 11.12 -28.65 -0.45
N PRO A 443 12.24 -28.74 0.31
CA PRO A 443 12.20 -29.04 1.75
C PRO A 443 11.62 -27.90 2.60
N ASN A 444 10.76 -28.22 3.56
CA ASN A 444 10.10 -27.24 4.44
C ASN A 444 11.00 -26.79 5.62
N VAL A 445 12.15 -26.19 5.30
CA VAL A 445 13.23 -25.85 6.25
C VAL A 445 12.77 -24.93 7.38
N ALA A 446 11.90 -23.98 7.05
CA ALA A 446 11.26 -23.06 7.98
C ALA A 446 12.23 -22.16 8.77
N ASN A 447 13.26 -21.67 8.08
CA ASN A 447 14.22 -20.67 8.57
C ASN A 447 13.92 -19.26 8.05
N THR A 448 12.74 -19.07 7.46
CA THR A 448 12.29 -17.85 6.80
C THR A 448 11.02 -17.33 7.47
N ALA A 449 10.68 -16.08 7.18
CA ALA A 449 9.52 -15.37 7.70
C ALA A 449 8.95 -14.47 6.62
N ALA A 450 7.67 -14.65 6.27
CA ALA A 450 6.97 -13.77 5.35
C ALA A 450 6.24 -12.64 6.08
N THR A 451 6.35 -11.42 5.57
CA THR A 451 5.87 -10.18 6.20
C THR A 451 5.31 -9.21 5.18
N ARG A 452 4.55 -8.21 5.66
CA ARG A 452 4.10 -7.04 4.86
C ARG A 452 3.45 -7.44 3.52
N ALA A 453 2.43 -8.28 3.60
CA ALA A 453 1.64 -8.61 2.42
C ALA A 453 0.91 -7.36 1.88
N ARG A 454 0.70 -7.33 0.57
CA ARG A 454 -0.21 -6.42 -0.15
C ARG A 454 -1.09 -7.24 -1.04
N MET A 455 -2.34 -6.83 -1.22
CA MET A 455 -3.27 -7.51 -2.12
C MET A 455 -4.08 -6.54 -2.96
N SER A 456 -4.31 -6.93 -4.20
CA SER A 456 -5.32 -6.35 -5.08
C SER A 456 -6.27 -7.45 -5.54
N LEU A 457 -7.56 -7.12 -5.69
CA LEU A 457 -8.59 -8.02 -6.16
C LEU A 457 -9.19 -7.45 -7.44
N GLN A 458 -9.23 -8.27 -8.50
CA GLN A 458 -9.65 -7.85 -9.84
C GLN A 458 -10.78 -8.76 -10.33
N ALA A 459 -11.84 -8.19 -10.91
CA ALA A 459 -12.97 -8.98 -11.39
C ALA A 459 -12.52 -10.01 -12.45
N ARG A 460 -13.07 -11.22 -12.36
CA ARG A 460 -12.98 -12.24 -13.40
C ARG A 460 -14.32 -12.34 -14.09
N THR A 461 -14.37 -12.01 -15.37
CA THR A 461 -15.61 -12.01 -16.15
C THR A 461 -15.73 -13.24 -17.04
N ASN A 462 -16.97 -13.59 -17.39
CA ASN A 462 -17.27 -14.59 -18.41
C ASN A 462 -17.32 -13.97 -19.82
N GLU A 463 -17.59 -14.76 -20.86
CA GLU A 463 -17.69 -14.28 -22.25
C GLU A 463 -18.80 -13.22 -22.48
N LEU A 464 -19.74 -13.08 -21.55
CA LEU A 464 -20.82 -12.08 -21.58
C LEU A 464 -20.45 -10.80 -20.81
N GLY A 465 -19.26 -10.75 -20.20
CA GLY A 465 -18.80 -9.66 -19.34
C GLY A 465 -19.29 -9.77 -17.89
N GLU A 466 -20.09 -10.77 -17.53
CA GLU A 466 -20.60 -10.86 -16.15
C GLU A 466 -19.48 -11.32 -15.20
N THR A 467 -19.36 -10.67 -14.03
CA THR A 467 -18.43 -11.08 -12.97
C THR A 467 -18.82 -12.45 -12.42
N VAL A 468 -17.89 -13.40 -12.48
CA VAL A 468 -18.06 -14.81 -12.03
C VAL A 468 -17.04 -15.21 -10.96
N GLY A 469 -16.34 -14.23 -10.40
CA GLY A 469 -15.29 -14.40 -9.40
C GLY A 469 -14.27 -13.27 -9.49
N ALA A 470 -13.11 -13.47 -8.88
CA ALA A 470 -12.02 -12.50 -8.93
C ALA A 470 -10.65 -13.17 -8.96
N TRP A 471 -9.69 -12.45 -9.52
CA TRP A 471 -8.26 -12.71 -9.45
C TRP A 471 -7.67 -12.01 -8.23
N VAL A 472 -7.00 -12.76 -7.38
CA VAL A 472 -6.17 -12.26 -6.28
C VAL A 472 -4.78 -12.04 -6.82
N VAL A 473 -4.24 -10.84 -6.60
CA VAL A 473 -2.84 -10.52 -6.84
C VAL A 473 -2.23 -10.09 -5.53
N ALA A 474 -1.13 -10.71 -5.12
CA ALA A 474 -0.47 -10.36 -3.87
C ALA A 474 1.05 -10.30 -3.99
N VAL A 475 1.66 -9.45 -3.16
CA VAL A 475 3.11 -9.44 -2.92
C VAL A 475 3.38 -9.59 -1.43
N ALA A 476 4.50 -10.22 -1.08
CA ALA A 476 4.96 -10.34 0.30
C ALA A 476 6.49 -10.26 0.36
N GLU A 477 7.02 -9.74 1.48
CA GLU A 477 8.45 -9.79 1.77
C GLU A 477 8.79 -11.09 2.50
N GLU A 478 9.88 -11.75 2.16
CA GLU A 478 10.36 -12.93 2.89
C GLU A 478 11.83 -12.80 3.24
N SER A 479 12.19 -13.11 4.49
CA SER A 479 13.60 -13.15 4.93
C SER A 479 14.36 -14.28 4.22
N LYS A 480 15.63 -14.05 3.86
CA LYS A 480 16.45 -15.05 3.15
C LYS A 480 16.99 -16.18 4.02
N GLY A 481 16.96 -16.03 5.34
CA GLY A 481 17.49 -17.01 6.28
C GLY A 481 18.02 -16.36 7.56
N LEU A 482 18.81 -17.13 8.32
CA LEU A 482 19.37 -16.71 9.63
C LEU A 482 20.89 -16.52 9.57
N GLY A 483 21.45 -16.28 8.37
CA GLY A 483 22.86 -15.97 8.22
C GLY A 483 23.80 -17.15 8.48
N ARG A 484 23.41 -18.37 8.11
CA ARG A 484 24.18 -19.58 8.45
C ARG A 484 25.36 -19.82 7.52
N PHE A 485 25.28 -19.36 6.28
CA PHE A 485 26.22 -19.76 5.22
C PHE A 485 27.02 -18.57 4.70
N PHE A 486 28.27 -18.83 4.35
CA PHE A 486 29.22 -17.83 3.89
C PHE A 486 29.88 -18.27 2.59
N PHE A 487 29.98 -17.36 1.63
CA PHE A 487 30.52 -17.62 0.30
C PHE A 487 31.49 -16.51 -0.13
N ASP A 488 32.45 -16.87 -0.98
CA ASP A 488 33.43 -15.94 -1.51
C ASP A 488 32.76 -14.93 -2.47
N VAL A 489 33.20 -13.68 -2.41
CA VAL A 489 32.79 -12.60 -3.33
C VAL A 489 33.94 -12.17 -4.25
N GLY A 490 33.62 -11.51 -5.36
CA GLY A 490 34.60 -11.12 -6.39
C GLY A 490 35.09 -12.29 -7.27
N GLU A 491 34.43 -13.45 -7.20
CA GLU A 491 34.75 -14.60 -8.05
C GLU A 491 34.18 -14.41 -9.47
N THR A 492 34.96 -14.74 -10.49
CA THR A 492 34.53 -14.69 -11.91
C THR A 492 34.79 -16.02 -12.60
N GLY A 493 33.89 -16.43 -13.51
CA GLY A 493 34.03 -17.65 -14.31
C GLY A 493 33.87 -18.97 -13.55
N VAL A 494 33.26 -18.95 -12.36
CA VAL A 494 32.87 -20.16 -11.60
C VAL A 494 31.39 -20.47 -11.84
N GLU A 495 31.03 -21.76 -11.88
CA GLU A 495 29.64 -22.19 -12.11
C GLU A 495 28.77 -22.06 -10.85
N THR A 496 29.35 -22.30 -9.68
CA THR A 496 28.71 -22.17 -8.36
C THR A 496 29.64 -21.44 -7.41
N ALA A 497 29.08 -20.64 -6.50
CA ALA A 497 29.84 -19.87 -5.52
C ALA A 497 30.69 -20.77 -4.61
N THR A 498 31.89 -20.33 -4.24
CA THR A 498 32.79 -21.10 -3.37
C THR A 498 32.45 -20.87 -1.89
N PRO A 499 32.16 -21.93 -1.09
CA PRO A 499 31.94 -21.77 0.35
C PRO A 499 33.22 -21.35 1.07
N CYS A 500 33.08 -20.45 2.04
CA CYS A 500 34.20 -19.90 2.80
C CYS A 500 33.93 -19.93 4.32
N THR A 501 34.91 -19.48 5.11
CA THR A 501 34.79 -19.42 6.56
C THR A 501 34.59 -17.98 7.01
N GLU A 502 33.60 -17.75 7.89
CA GLU A 502 33.34 -16.44 8.49
C GLU A 502 34.63 -15.71 8.92
N GLY A 503 34.76 -14.45 8.48
CA GLY A 503 35.91 -13.60 8.76
C GLY A 503 37.14 -13.83 7.88
N ALA A 504 37.08 -14.74 6.90
CA ALA A 504 38.07 -14.80 5.83
C ALA A 504 37.97 -13.56 4.92
N GLU A 505 39.06 -13.24 4.22
CA GLU A 505 39.09 -12.16 3.22
C GLU A 505 38.12 -12.50 2.07
N ASN A 506 37.29 -11.55 1.67
CA ASN A 506 36.25 -11.70 0.63
C ASN A 506 35.19 -12.77 0.94
N CYS A 507 34.92 -13.05 2.22
CA CYS A 507 33.92 -14.02 2.63
C CYS A 507 32.71 -13.31 3.25
N GLU A 508 31.57 -13.35 2.57
CA GLU A 508 30.35 -12.66 2.98
C GLU A 508 29.23 -13.63 3.33
N ILE A 509 28.32 -13.15 4.18
CA ILE A 509 27.11 -13.88 4.54
C ILE A 509 26.14 -13.91 3.35
N ALA A 510 25.60 -15.09 3.06
CA ALA A 510 24.78 -15.28 1.86
C ALA A 510 23.28 -15.05 2.07
N ASP A 511 22.76 -15.46 3.22
CA ASP A 511 21.31 -15.52 3.49
C ASP A 511 20.86 -14.35 4.37
N ILE A 512 21.17 -13.12 3.94
CA ILE A 512 20.83 -11.88 4.68
C ILE A 512 19.85 -10.97 3.94
N GLY A 513 18.98 -10.32 4.71
CA GLY A 513 17.94 -9.43 4.21
C GLY A 513 16.72 -10.18 3.70
N LYS A 514 16.08 -9.63 2.67
CA LYS A 514 14.75 -10.05 2.20
C LYS A 514 14.65 -10.08 0.68
N ASN A 515 13.70 -10.89 0.19
CA ASN A 515 13.23 -10.90 -1.18
C ASN A 515 11.75 -10.49 -1.23
N VAL A 516 11.31 -10.01 -2.39
CA VAL A 516 9.88 -9.75 -2.64
C VAL A 516 9.33 -10.84 -3.54
N TRP A 517 8.26 -11.48 -3.07
CA TRP A 517 7.58 -12.59 -3.73
C TRP A 517 6.21 -12.16 -4.25
N TYR A 518 5.82 -12.72 -5.39
CA TYR A 518 4.58 -12.43 -6.11
C TYR A 518 3.69 -13.68 -6.23
N PHE A 519 2.39 -13.48 -6.01
CA PHE A 519 1.36 -14.51 -6.02
C PHE A 519 0.17 -14.04 -6.86
N SER A 520 -0.44 -14.95 -7.61
CA SER A 520 -1.66 -14.65 -8.37
C SER A 520 -2.50 -15.90 -8.61
N PHE A 521 -3.77 -15.87 -8.20
CA PHE A 521 -4.68 -17.02 -8.20
C PHE A 521 -6.15 -16.59 -8.18
N GLU A 522 -7.08 -17.53 -8.36
CA GLU A 522 -8.52 -17.28 -8.22
C GLU A 522 -8.93 -17.13 -6.76
N MET A 523 -9.77 -16.14 -6.44
CA MET A 523 -10.26 -15.84 -5.07
C MET A 523 -10.82 -17.07 -4.33
N GLY A 524 -11.35 -18.04 -5.08
CA GLY A 524 -11.96 -19.25 -4.57
C GLY A 524 -13.49 -19.20 -4.61
N SER A 525 -14.10 -20.33 -4.28
CA SER A 525 -15.54 -20.50 -4.12
C SER A 525 -15.80 -21.34 -2.86
N PRO A 526 -17.03 -21.43 -2.32
CA PRO A 526 -17.31 -22.26 -1.16
C PRO A 526 -16.87 -23.73 -1.26
N ALA A 527 -16.86 -24.29 -2.48
CA ALA A 527 -16.27 -25.59 -2.76
C ALA A 527 -14.79 -25.41 -3.17
N THR A 528 -13.99 -24.86 -2.26
CA THR A 528 -12.58 -24.49 -2.48
C THR A 528 -11.75 -25.63 -3.08
N SER A 529 -11.89 -26.84 -2.55
CA SER A 529 -11.12 -28.02 -2.91
C SER A 529 -11.62 -28.73 -4.16
N ALA A 530 -12.75 -28.31 -4.71
CA ALA A 530 -13.27 -28.84 -5.98
C ALA A 530 -12.55 -28.28 -7.21
N ASP A 531 -11.91 -27.11 -7.09
CA ASP A 531 -11.11 -26.52 -8.16
C ASP A 531 -9.69 -27.06 -8.14
N SER A 532 -9.40 -27.95 -9.08
CA SER A 532 -8.07 -28.53 -9.28
C SER A 532 -7.26 -27.87 -10.40
N SER A 533 -7.70 -26.71 -10.89
CA SER A 533 -6.96 -25.95 -11.90
C SER A 533 -5.69 -25.34 -11.30
N GLU A 534 -4.68 -25.08 -12.13
CA GLU A 534 -3.43 -24.43 -11.70
C GLU A 534 -3.67 -23.01 -11.18
N THR A 535 -4.75 -22.36 -11.61
CA THR A 535 -5.16 -21.03 -11.15
C THR A 535 -6.01 -21.06 -9.89
N GLY A 536 -6.54 -22.23 -9.49
CA GLY A 536 -7.40 -22.38 -8.34
C GLY A 536 -6.71 -22.04 -7.03
N LEU A 537 -7.48 -21.52 -6.07
CA LEU A 537 -7.00 -21.13 -4.73
C LEU A 537 -6.13 -22.21 -4.09
N VAL A 538 -6.65 -23.44 -4.01
CA VAL A 538 -6.03 -24.54 -3.25
C VAL A 538 -4.67 -24.95 -3.82
N LYS A 539 -4.46 -24.84 -5.14
CA LYS A 539 -3.16 -25.11 -5.78
C LYS A 539 -2.10 -24.06 -5.49
N ASN A 540 -2.52 -22.88 -5.03
CA ASN A 540 -1.67 -21.73 -4.72
C ASN A 540 -1.55 -21.45 -3.21
N LEU A 541 -2.06 -22.35 -2.36
CA LEU A 541 -1.83 -22.34 -0.91
C LEU A 541 -0.53 -23.06 -0.56
N VAL A 542 0.10 -22.66 0.55
CA VAL A 542 1.41 -23.19 0.99
C VAL A 542 2.43 -23.13 -0.17
N ALA A 543 2.42 -22.00 -0.88
CA ALA A 543 3.22 -21.82 -2.09
C ALA A 543 4.57 -21.17 -1.76
N GLN A 544 5.59 -21.51 -2.57
CA GLN A 544 6.88 -20.81 -2.58
C GLN A 544 6.75 -19.38 -3.14
N GLY A 545 5.79 -19.13 -4.05
CA GLY A 545 5.64 -17.86 -4.75
C GLY A 545 6.63 -17.69 -5.90
N ASN A 546 6.71 -16.48 -6.46
CA ASN A 546 7.62 -16.14 -7.55
C ASN A 546 8.42 -14.87 -7.23
N MET A 547 9.75 -14.92 -7.32
CA MET A 547 10.62 -13.82 -6.86
C MET A 547 10.69 -12.67 -7.89
N LEU A 548 10.48 -11.43 -7.44
CA LEU A 548 10.47 -10.23 -8.28
C LEU A 548 11.84 -9.59 -8.46
N ASN A 549 12.64 -9.54 -7.39
CA ASN A 549 13.98 -8.96 -7.43
C ASN A 549 14.96 -9.88 -8.16
N GLN A 550 15.96 -9.28 -8.80
CA GLN A 550 16.94 -10.00 -9.60
C GLN A 550 18.07 -10.61 -8.76
N PRO A 551 18.84 -11.57 -9.33
CA PRO A 551 20.19 -11.89 -8.87
C PRO A 551 21.05 -10.64 -8.72
N GLU A 552 21.89 -10.61 -7.68
CA GLU A 552 22.78 -9.49 -7.40
C GLU A 552 23.95 -9.44 -8.40
N ILE A 553 24.25 -8.23 -8.87
CA ILE A 553 25.47 -7.93 -9.63
C ILE A 553 26.56 -7.51 -8.65
N ASP A 554 27.72 -8.18 -8.68
CA ASP A 554 28.84 -7.85 -7.81
C ASP A 554 29.47 -6.53 -8.25
N TRP A 555 29.39 -5.51 -7.40
CA TRP A 555 29.93 -4.19 -7.67
C TRP A 555 31.45 -4.16 -7.91
N ARG A 556 32.16 -5.20 -7.49
CA ARG A 556 33.62 -5.35 -7.65
C ARG A 556 34.00 -5.81 -9.05
N THR A 557 33.12 -6.54 -9.73
CA THR A 557 33.42 -7.23 -10.99
C THR A 557 32.51 -6.80 -12.15
N GLY A 558 31.32 -6.29 -11.85
CA GLY A 558 30.27 -6.00 -12.83
C GLY A 558 29.55 -7.25 -13.36
N GLU A 559 29.81 -8.43 -12.78
CA GLU A 559 29.18 -9.70 -13.17
C GLU A 559 28.14 -10.15 -12.13
N THR A 560 27.13 -10.91 -12.57
CA THR A 560 26.18 -11.55 -11.65
C THR A 560 26.90 -12.52 -10.71
N HIS A 561 26.57 -12.50 -9.43
CA HIS A 561 27.11 -13.48 -8.49
C HIS A 561 26.79 -14.92 -8.94
N PRO A 562 27.75 -15.86 -8.85
CA PRO A 562 27.46 -17.25 -9.12
C PRO A 562 26.42 -17.79 -8.11
N PRO A 563 25.53 -18.70 -8.53
CA PRO A 563 24.54 -19.25 -7.62
C PRO A 563 25.21 -20.16 -6.57
N MET A 564 24.58 -20.27 -5.41
CA MET A 564 25.02 -21.13 -4.32
C MET A 564 24.27 -22.46 -4.38
N SER A 565 25.01 -23.57 -4.32
CA SER A 565 24.38 -24.89 -4.31
C SER A 565 23.94 -25.29 -2.91
N THR A 566 22.71 -25.81 -2.77
CA THR A 566 22.25 -26.33 -1.48
C THR A 566 23.05 -27.55 -1.01
N VAL A 567 23.83 -28.20 -1.90
CA VAL A 567 24.79 -29.27 -1.55
C VAL A 567 25.80 -28.79 -0.52
N ASP A 568 26.30 -27.57 -0.66
CA ASP A 568 27.29 -26.99 0.25
C ASP A 568 26.64 -26.31 1.47
N MET A 569 25.31 -26.16 1.45
CA MET A 569 24.53 -25.58 2.54
C MET A 569 23.97 -26.67 3.46
N TRP A 570 22.87 -27.30 3.06
CA TRP A 570 22.16 -28.30 3.86
C TRP A 570 22.37 -29.73 3.38
N ASN A 571 22.65 -29.90 2.08
CA ASN A 571 22.71 -31.16 1.35
C ASN A 571 21.42 -32.00 1.49
N PHE A 572 20.42 -31.68 0.67
CA PHE A 572 19.09 -32.28 0.73
C PHE A 572 19.04 -33.66 0.04
N ILE A 573 19.43 -34.70 0.77
CA ILE A 573 19.33 -36.10 0.32
C ILE A 573 18.16 -36.79 1.01
N GLY A 574 17.24 -37.33 0.21
CA GLY A 574 16.05 -38.05 0.67
C GLY A 574 16.40 -39.28 1.50
N VAL A 575 15.73 -39.45 2.65
CA VAL A 575 15.95 -40.58 3.56
C VAL A 575 15.34 -41.86 2.99
N ASP A 576 14.13 -41.78 2.44
CA ASP A 576 13.40 -42.95 1.96
C ASP A 576 13.69 -43.24 0.48
N ALA A 577 13.65 -42.23 -0.38
CA ALA A 577 13.87 -42.40 -1.81
C ALA A 577 15.37 -42.42 -2.19
N GLY A 578 16.25 -41.85 -1.35
CA GLY A 578 17.64 -41.58 -1.72
C GLY A 578 17.75 -40.57 -2.88
N GLU A 579 16.69 -39.81 -3.11
CA GLU A 579 16.58 -38.81 -4.17
C GLU A 579 17.36 -37.55 -3.81
N ASP A 580 17.85 -36.86 -4.85
CA ASP A 580 18.62 -35.64 -4.71
C ASP A 580 17.66 -34.45 -4.89
N TYR A 581 17.38 -33.75 -3.79
CA TYR A 581 16.52 -32.56 -3.77
C TYR A 581 17.34 -31.27 -3.70
N ASN A 582 18.63 -31.32 -4.06
CA ASN A 582 19.45 -30.12 -4.09
C ASN A 582 19.14 -29.25 -5.30
N PHE A 583 19.24 -27.94 -5.12
CA PHE A 583 19.04 -26.92 -6.13
C PHE A 583 19.96 -25.72 -5.87
N ASP A 584 19.98 -24.79 -6.81
CA ASP A 584 20.84 -23.62 -6.76
C ASP A 584 20.05 -22.37 -6.35
N ILE A 585 20.62 -21.52 -5.50
CA ILE A 585 20.01 -20.30 -4.98
C ILE A 585 20.89 -19.10 -5.34
N TYR A 586 20.32 -18.09 -6.00
CA TYR A 586 21.05 -16.85 -6.28
C TYR A 586 21.14 -15.95 -5.06
N ARG A 587 22.31 -15.33 -4.88
CA ARG A 587 22.45 -14.14 -4.03
C ARG A 587 21.65 -13.01 -4.66
N THR A 588 20.99 -12.21 -3.84
CA THR A 588 20.18 -11.08 -4.25
C THR A 588 20.47 -9.89 -3.34
N GLU A 589 20.23 -8.68 -3.83
CA GLU A 589 20.21 -7.49 -2.96
C GLU A 589 19.01 -7.53 -2.00
N ILE A 590 18.96 -6.64 -1.02
CA ILE A 590 17.87 -6.60 -0.05
C ILE A 590 16.68 -5.89 -0.67
N ALA A 591 15.65 -6.64 -1.07
CA ALA A 591 14.40 -6.11 -1.59
C ALA A 591 13.30 -6.14 -0.50
N ARG A 592 12.64 -5.00 -0.29
CA ARG A 592 11.67 -4.78 0.80
C ARG A 592 10.64 -3.69 0.44
N ARG A 593 9.63 -3.51 1.29
CA ARG A 593 8.53 -2.55 1.16
C ARG A 593 7.82 -2.68 -0.19
N GLY A 594 7.24 -3.85 -0.48
CA GLY A 594 6.48 -4.05 -1.72
C GLY A 594 5.25 -3.13 -1.80
N SER A 595 5.02 -2.55 -2.99
CA SER A 595 3.81 -1.80 -3.37
C SER A 595 3.24 -2.41 -4.64
N LEU A 596 1.91 -2.47 -4.78
CA LEU A 596 1.26 -3.28 -5.81
C LEU A 596 0.32 -2.46 -6.68
N LEU A 597 0.75 -2.14 -7.90
CA LEU A 597 -0.03 -1.43 -8.91
C LEU A 597 -0.72 -2.43 -9.83
N VAL A 598 -2.05 -2.47 -9.83
CA VAL A 598 -2.84 -3.40 -10.65
C VAL A 598 -4.00 -2.64 -11.29
N GLN A 599 -4.39 -3.05 -12.50
CA GLN A 599 -5.57 -2.55 -13.19
C GLN A 599 -6.42 -3.71 -13.72
N PRO A 600 -7.72 -3.48 -13.98
CA PRO A 600 -8.60 -4.49 -14.56
C PRO A 600 -8.11 -4.96 -15.93
N LEU A 601 -8.46 -6.20 -16.26
CA LEU A 601 -8.19 -6.77 -17.57
C LEU A 601 -8.79 -5.91 -18.69
N SER A 602 -10.02 -5.42 -18.52
CA SER A 602 -10.67 -4.54 -19.50
C SER A 602 -9.84 -3.30 -19.83
N ALA A 603 -9.29 -2.61 -18.83
CA ALA A 603 -8.39 -1.48 -19.06
C ALA A 603 -7.06 -1.89 -19.72
N ALA A 604 -6.49 -3.03 -19.32
CA ALA A 604 -5.27 -3.54 -19.93
C ALA A 604 -5.48 -3.93 -21.42
N GLU A 605 -6.59 -4.57 -21.78
CA GLU A 605 -6.88 -4.98 -23.16
C GLU A 605 -7.04 -3.80 -24.12
N GLU A 606 -7.54 -2.67 -23.63
CA GLU A 606 -7.66 -1.43 -24.38
C GLU A 606 -6.33 -0.67 -24.50
N ALA A 607 -5.38 -0.95 -23.60
CA ALA A 607 -4.06 -0.35 -23.61
C ALA A 607 -3.17 -0.95 -24.72
N GLY A 608 -2.34 -0.12 -25.34
CA GLY A 608 -1.37 -0.60 -26.35
C GLY A 608 -0.29 -1.50 -25.75
N SER A 609 0.01 -1.32 -24.46
CA SER A 609 1.00 -2.12 -23.73
C SER A 609 0.48 -3.44 -23.17
N LYS A 610 -0.83 -3.55 -22.91
CA LYS A 610 -1.46 -4.65 -22.15
C LYS A 610 -0.87 -4.90 -20.76
N LEU A 611 -0.34 -3.86 -20.12
CA LEU A 611 0.18 -3.94 -18.77
C LEU A 611 -0.96 -4.28 -17.79
N THR A 612 -0.84 -5.36 -17.02
CA THR A 612 -1.86 -5.75 -16.02
C THR A 612 -1.42 -5.41 -14.60
N ALA A 613 -0.12 -5.49 -14.31
CA ALA A 613 0.44 -5.11 -13.02
C ALA A 613 1.84 -4.49 -13.15
N PHE A 614 2.17 -3.59 -12.21
CA PHE A 614 3.45 -2.89 -12.11
C PHE A 614 3.95 -2.90 -10.64
N PRO A 615 4.34 -4.05 -10.08
CA PRO A 615 4.79 -4.10 -8.68
C PRO A 615 6.09 -3.30 -8.48
N LEU A 616 6.11 -2.54 -7.38
CA LEU A 616 7.22 -1.72 -6.92
C LEU A 616 7.83 -2.33 -5.66
N TYR A 617 9.12 -2.08 -5.43
CA TYR A 617 9.78 -2.42 -4.17
C TYR A 617 11.02 -1.57 -3.97
N LYS A 618 11.43 -1.41 -2.71
CA LYS A 618 12.69 -0.76 -2.32
C LYS A 618 13.83 -1.77 -2.35
N GLN A 619 14.97 -1.44 -2.97
CA GLN A 619 16.14 -2.34 -3.07
C GLN A 619 17.45 -1.63 -2.73
N GLY A 620 18.34 -2.30 -1.98
CA GLY A 620 19.68 -1.80 -1.65
C GLY A 620 20.60 -2.90 -1.08
N LEU A 621 21.91 -2.64 -1.03
CA LEU A 621 22.90 -3.55 -0.45
C LEU A 621 22.87 -3.55 1.09
N MET A 622 22.69 -2.37 1.67
CA MET A 622 22.76 -2.20 3.13
C MET A 622 21.43 -2.55 3.81
N GLN A 623 21.56 -3.18 4.98
CA GLN A 623 20.45 -3.40 5.91
C GLN A 623 20.00 -2.09 6.57
N GLN A 624 18.85 -2.15 7.27
CA GLN A 624 18.37 -1.18 8.27
C GLN A 624 18.55 0.30 7.91
N GLY A 625 17.51 0.90 7.33
CA GLY A 625 17.50 2.34 7.03
C GLY A 625 18.45 2.79 5.92
N GLY A 626 19.41 1.96 5.50
CA GLY A 626 20.47 2.27 4.53
C GLY A 626 20.02 2.76 3.13
N PRO A 627 20.99 3.20 2.30
CA PRO A 627 20.76 3.63 0.92
C PRO A 627 19.97 2.59 0.13
N ALA A 628 19.03 3.05 -0.67
CA ALA A 628 18.19 2.18 -1.48
C ALA A 628 17.26 2.94 -2.42
N ASP A 629 17.00 2.29 -3.54
CA ASP A 629 16.23 2.78 -4.67
C ASP A 629 14.84 2.16 -4.78
N ILE A 630 13.97 2.77 -5.58
CA ILE A 630 12.64 2.26 -5.94
C ILE A 630 12.74 1.53 -7.28
N MET A 631 12.52 0.22 -7.23
CA MET A 631 12.57 -0.68 -8.37
C MET A 631 11.16 -1.08 -8.79
N ALA A 632 10.98 -1.38 -10.08
CA ALA A 632 9.70 -1.82 -10.63
C ALA A 632 9.82 -2.98 -11.63
N ARG A 633 8.79 -3.82 -11.66
CA ARG A 633 8.62 -4.89 -12.66
C ARG A 633 7.32 -4.69 -13.45
N ARG A 634 7.29 -5.21 -14.68
CA ARG A 634 6.14 -5.10 -15.61
C ARG A 634 5.54 -6.47 -15.85
N LEU A 635 4.24 -6.63 -15.62
CA LEU A 635 3.48 -7.81 -16.05
C LEU A 635 2.55 -7.42 -17.19
N VAL A 636 2.69 -8.08 -18.33
CA VAL A 636 1.98 -7.77 -19.58
C VAL A 636 1.22 -8.99 -20.05
N ASP A 637 -0.11 -8.90 -20.14
CA ASP A 637 -0.93 -10.00 -20.64
C ASP A 637 -0.73 -10.18 -22.15
N SER A 638 0.19 -11.08 -22.47
CA SER A 638 0.50 -11.53 -23.83
C SER A 638 -0.15 -12.88 -24.16
N GLY A 639 -1.04 -13.37 -23.27
CA GLY A 639 -1.68 -14.68 -23.38
C GLY A 639 -0.79 -15.84 -22.96
N ALA A 640 0.19 -15.61 -22.07
CA ALA A 640 1.06 -16.67 -21.56
C ALA A 640 0.32 -17.59 -20.55
N SER A 641 -0.68 -17.05 -19.85
CA SER A 641 -1.54 -17.77 -18.89
C SER A 641 -3.01 -17.37 -19.09
N ILE A 642 -3.93 -18.20 -18.60
CA ILE A 642 -5.36 -17.84 -18.50
C ILE A 642 -5.60 -16.78 -17.43
N ASN A 643 -4.75 -16.75 -16.40
CA ASN A 643 -4.74 -15.68 -15.42
C ASN A 643 -3.95 -14.50 -16.03
N PRO A 644 -4.59 -13.35 -16.30
CA PRO A 644 -3.91 -12.20 -16.91
C PRO A 644 -2.87 -11.55 -15.97
N TYR A 645 -2.93 -11.85 -14.68
CA TYR A 645 -2.01 -11.40 -13.65
C TYR A 645 -0.98 -12.47 -13.27
N ASP A 646 -0.83 -13.53 -14.06
CA ASP A 646 0.13 -14.59 -13.77
C ASP A 646 1.59 -14.08 -13.89
N PHE A 647 2.50 -14.59 -13.05
CA PHE A 647 3.94 -14.30 -13.16
C PHE A 647 4.56 -14.74 -14.50
N ASP A 648 3.94 -15.67 -15.22
CA ASP A 648 4.33 -16.02 -16.59
C ASP A 648 4.24 -14.82 -17.55
N ASN A 649 3.42 -13.82 -17.22
CA ASN A 649 3.32 -12.54 -17.93
C ASN A 649 4.41 -11.52 -17.55
N LEU A 650 5.32 -11.83 -16.62
CA LEU A 650 6.44 -10.95 -16.26
C LEU A 650 7.34 -10.70 -17.48
N VAL A 651 7.50 -9.43 -17.84
CA VAL A 651 8.42 -8.99 -18.89
C VAL A 651 9.85 -9.25 -18.44
N CYS A 652 10.51 -10.20 -19.10
CA CYS A 652 11.90 -10.55 -18.87
C CYS A 652 12.47 -11.24 -20.11
N SER A 653 13.50 -10.67 -20.74
CA SER A 653 14.14 -11.32 -21.90
C SER A 653 15.17 -12.38 -21.51
N GLU A 654 15.81 -12.24 -20.35
CA GLU A 654 16.69 -13.24 -19.75
C GLU A 654 16.08 -13.84 -18.47
N ARG A 655 15.34 -14.94 -18.64
CA ARG A 655 14.77 -15.70 -17.52
C ARG A 655 15.57 -16.97 -17.27
N LEU A 656 16.12 -17.10 -16.07
CA LEU A 656 16.85 -18.28 -15.61
C LEU A 656 15.86 -19.30 -15.03
N PHE A 657 16.21 -20.58 -15.10
CA PHE A 657 15.39 -21.71 -14.63
C PHE A 657 13.95 -21.77 -15.18
N ALA A 658 13.69 -21.19 -16.35
CA ALA A 658 12.36 -21.16 -16.97
C ALA A 658 11.84 -22.55 -17.42
N ASP A 659 12.69 -23.58 -17.40
CA ASP A 659 12.35 -24.96 -17.76
C ASP A 659 11.83 -25.79 -16.57
N GLY A 660 11.70 -25.18 -15.39
CA GLY A 660 11.28 -25.86 -14.16
C GLY A 660 12.36 -26.76 -13.55
N SER A 661 13.63 -26.61 -13.97
CA SER A 661 14.75 -27.37 -13.41
C SER A 661 15.06 -27.04 -11.95
N ASN A 662 14.57 -25.90 -11.44
CA ASN A 662 14.80 -25.45 -10.08
C ASN A 662 13.47 -25.26 -9.32
N PRO A 663 13.18 -26.09 -8.30
CA PRO A 663 11.92 -26.04 -7.59
C PRO A 663 11.76 -24.81 -6.69
N TYR A 664 12.86 -24.12 -6.34
CA TYR A 664 12.82 -22.86 -5.58
C TYR A 664 12.36 -21.68 -6.44
N TYR A 665 12.53 -21.77 -7.76
CA TYR A 665 12.07 -20.79 -8.74
C TYR A 665 11.04 -21.41 -9.68
N PRO A 666 9.80 -21.69 -9.22
CA PRO A 666 8.83 -22.50 -9.96
C PRO A 666 8.47 -21.95 -11.35
N LYS A 667 8.50 -20.62 -11.54
CA LYS A 667 8.31 -19.94 -12.84
C LYS A 667 9.56 -19.24 -13.36
N GLY A 668 10.73 -19.67 -12.87
CA GLY A 668 12.03 -19.05 -13.11
C GLY A 668 12.23 -17.73 -12.37
N ILE A 669 13.40 -17.13 -12.59
CA ILE A 669 13.82 -15.86 -12.00
C ILE A 669 14.29 -14.93 -13.12
N CYS A 670 13.95 -13.64 -13.02
CA CYS A 670 14.37 -12.66 -14.02
C CYS A 670 15.78 -12.14 -13.71
N ASN A 671 16.71 -12.30 -14.66
CA ASN A 671 18.09 -11.81 -14.54
C ASN A 671 18.27 -10.38 -15.06
N GLU A 672 17.25 -9.81 -15.69
CA GLU A 672 17.32 -8.44 -16.19
C GLU A 672 17.13 -7.42 -15.06
N PRO A 673 17.79 -6.25 -15.14
CA PRO A 673 17.52 -5.10 -14.29
C PRO A 673 16.03 -4.81 -14.18
N ALA A 674 15.58 -4.60 -12.94
CA ALA A 674 14.30 -3.97 -12.70
C ALA A 674 14.38 -2.49 -13.13
N VAL A 675 13.23 -1.88 -13.42
CA VAL A 675 13.20 -0.46 -13.76
C VAL A 675 13.51 0.34 -12.49
N ASN A 676 14.64 1.04 -12.46
CA ASN A 676 15.02 1.91 -11.34
C ASN A 676 14.38 3.30 -11.51
N LEU A 677 13.37 3.57 -10.69
CA LEU A 677 12.55 4.78 -10.77
C LEU A 677 13.18 5.98 -10.07
N SER A 678 13.97 5.75 -9.03
CA SER A 678 14.65 6.79 -8.26
C SER A 678 16.11 7.00 -8.63
N GLY A 679 16.70 6.11 -9.45
CA GLY A 679 18.11 6.16 -9.83
C GLY A 679 18.55 7.53 -10.34
N THR A 680 19.68 7.99 -9.81
CA THR A 680 20.30 9.28 -10.13
C THR A 680 21.78 9.11 -10.45
N THR A 681 22.33 9.98 -11.29
CA THR A 681 23.77 10.11 -11.49
C THR A 681 24.32 11.29 -10.69
N PRO A 682 25.29 11.08 -9.77
CA PRO A 682 26.04 12.17 -9.14
C PRO A 682 26.81 13.02 -10.16
N GLU A 683 26.65 14.34 -10.08
CA GLU A 683 27.41 15.29 -10.90
C GLU A 683 28.56 15.92 -10.10
N ASN A 684 28.26 16.53 -8.95
CA ASN A 684 29.26 17.12 -8.05
C ASN A 684 29.01 16.73 -6.60
N CYS A 685 30.10 16.50 -5.89
CA CYS A 685 30.10 16.10 -4.48
C CYS A 685 31.12 16.95 -3.70
N ALA A 686 30.90 17.03 -2.40
CA ALA A 686 31.79 17.70 -1.47
C ALA A 686 32.06 16.79 -0.27
N ALA A 687 33.23 16.99 0.36
CA ALA A 687 33.53 16.33 1.62
C ALA A 687 32.50 16.74 2.69
N GLY A 688 32.12 15.81 3.54
CA GLY A 688 31.17 16.03 4.63
C GLY A 688 29.86 15.26 4.46
N GLY A 689 29.92 13.97 4.13
CA GLY A 689 28.75 13.09 4.08
C GLY A 689 28.11 12.80 5.44
N GLY A 690 28.75 13.14 6.56
CA GLY A 690 28.15 13.13 7.91
C GLY A 690 28.77 12.14 8.90
N GLY A 691 28.37 12.18 10.18
CA GLY A 691 28.76 11.24 11.25
C GLY A 691 30.15 11.46 11.90
N GLU A 692 30.40 10.78 13.05
CA GLU A 692 31.62 10.96 13.87
C GLU A 692 32.92 10.37 13.26
N ASN A 693 32.82 9.60 12.17
CA ASN A 693 33.96 8.94 11.49
C ASN A 693 33.98 9.20 9.98
N ASP A 694 33.58 10.40 9.57
CA ASP A 694 33.57 10.82 8.17
C ASP A 694 35.00 10.87 7.58
N THR A 695 35.23 10.07 6.53
CA THR A 695 36.47 10.02 5.74
C THR A 695 36.25 10.38 4.27
N SER A 696 35.12 11.03 3.95
CA SER A 696 34.80 11.57 2.63
C SER A 696 35.91 12.48 2.08
N ASP A 697 36.10 12.47 0.76
CA ASP A 697 37.18 13.17 0.09
C ASP A 697 36.72 14.22 -0.94
N GLY A 698 35.40 14.31 -1.15
CA GLY A 698 34.72 15.20 -2.07
C GLY A 698 34.63 14.67 -3.50
N VAL A 699 34.92 13.40 -3.76
CA VAL A 699 34.86 12.80 -5.09
C VAL A 699 33.60 11.96 -5.21
N CYS A 700 32.73 12.28 -6.17
CA CYS A 700 31.53 11.47 -6.36
C CYS A 700 31.85 10.01 -6.73
N PRO A 701 31.04 9.04 -6.25
CA PRO A 701 31.07 7.68 -6.74
C PRO A 701 30.93 7.62 -8.27
N SER A 702 31.68 6.73 -8.89
CA SER A 702 31.68 6.53 -10.34
C SER A 702 31.73 5.05 -10.68
N ILE A 703 31.26 4.71 -11.89
CA ILE A 703 31.24 3.34 -12.41
C ILE A 703 32.11 3.27 -13.68
N THR A 704 32.87 2.20 -13.86
CA THR A 704 33.64 1.96 -15.10
C THR A 704 32.74 1.48 -16.25
N GLU A 705 33.26 1.42 -17.48
CA GLU A 705 32.51 0.84 -18.62
C GLU A 705 32.13 -0.63 -18.39
N GLU A 706 32.86 -1.33 -17.51
CA GLU A 706 32.59 -2.71 -17.11
C GLU A 706 31.60 -2.84 -15.94
N GLY A 707 31.03 -1.74 -15.44
CA GLY A 707 30.07 -1.78 -14.32
C GLY A 707 30.70 -1.91 -12.94
N ILE A 708 32.01 -1.61 -12.80
CA ILE A 708 32.74 -1.71 -11.53
C ILE A 708 32.66 -0.37 -10.78
N ALA A 709 32.30 -0.40 -9.50
CA ALA A 709 32.25 0.80 -8.66
C ALA A 709 33.64 1.29 -8.24
N SER A 710 33.83 2.61 -8.21
CA SER A 710 35.06 3.26 -7.72
C SER A 710 35.28 3.07 -6.23
N ASP A 711 34.19 3.03 -5.47
CA ASP A 711 34.16 3.01 -4.02
C ASP A 711 33.35 1.81 -3.53
N ASN A 712 33.60 1.41 -2.28
CA ASN A 712 32.79 0.38 -1.65
C ASN A 712 31.41 0.96 -1.28
N PRO A 713 30.31 0.55 -1.94
CA PRO A 713 28.97 1.06 -1.67
C PRO A 713 28.44 0.66 -0.28
N GLU A 714 29.15 -0.18 0.46
CA GLU A 714 28.81 -0.62 1.82
C GLU A 714 29.62 0.12 2.90
N ASP A 715 30.67 0.89 2.54
CA ASP A 715 31.47 1.65 3.50
C ASP A 715 30.96 3.08 3.68
N GLN A 716 29.96 3.24 4.55
CA GLN A 716 29.37 4.56 4.86
C GLN A 716 30.36 5.63 5.34
N LYS A 717 31.60 5.28 5.73
CA LYS A 717 32.59 6.27 6.19
C LYS A 717 33.12 7.12 5.05
N VAL A 718 33.16 6.58 3.83
CA VAL A 718 33.67 7.29 2.65
C VAL A 718 32.60 8.07 1.91
N PHE A 719 31.32 7.95 2.28
CA PHE A 719 30.24 8.62 1.57
C PHE A 719 30.39 10.13 1.59
N ASP A 720 30.36 10.74 0.40
CA ASP A 720 30.40 12.17 0.21
C ASP A 720 29.03 12.83 0.33
N LYS A 721 29.02 14.16 0.46
CA LYS A 721 27.81 14.96 0.29
C LYS A 721 27.61 15.18 -1.22
N MET A 722 26.60 14.56 -1.80
CA MET A 722 26.09 14.87 -3.13
C MET A 722 25.50 16.29 -3.14
N GLU A 723 26.07 17.17 -3.96
CA GLU A 723 25.65 18.56 -4.09
C GLU A 723 24.72 18.76 -5.28
N THR A 724 24.98 18.08 -6.39
CA THR A 724 24.21 18.18 -7.64
C THR A 724 24.10 16.81 -8.30
N TRP A 725 22.98 16.56 -8.95
CA TRP A 725 22.64 15.28 -9.56
C TRP A 725 21.78 15.47 -10.80
N ILE A 726 21.71 14.41 -11.62
CA ILE A 726 20.86 14.35 -12.80
C ILE A 726 20.16 13.00 -12.90
N GLN A 727 19.08 12.95 -13.68
CA GLN A 727 18.45 11.70 -14.11
C GLN A 727 18.43 11.59 -15.63
N CYS A 728 18.76 10.41 -16.12
CA CYS A 728 18.82 10.08 -17.53
C CYS A 728 17.87 8.93 -17.90
N PRO A 729 17.20 9.00 -19.06
CA PRO A 729 17.14 10.16 -19.96
C PRO A 729 16.25 11.29 -19.39
N GLY A 730 16.60 12.55 -19.66
CA GLY A 730 15.75 13.69 -19.33
C GLY A 730 16.51 14.94 -18.90
N SER A 731 17.69 14.79 -18.31
CA SER A 731 18.57 15.94 -18.07
C SER A 731 19.27 16.38 -19.38
N PRO A 732 19.46 17.70 -19.60
CA PRO A 732 20.33 18.22 -20.67
C PRO A 732 21.81 17.80 -20.57
N GLU A 733 22.25 17.42 -19.37
CA GLU A 733 23.61 17.00 -19.03
C GLU A 733 23.83 15.48 -19.20
N CYS A 734 22.80 14.74 -19.62
CA CYS A 734 22.95 13.33 -19.94
C CYS A 734 24.01 13.10 -21.02
N GLY A 735 25.04 12.31 -20.69
CA GLY A 735 26.18 12.00 -21.54
C GLY A 735 27.20 13.14 -21.69
N THR A 736 27.20 14.16 -20.81
CA THR A 736 28.16 15.28 -20.89
C THR A 736 29.39 15.12 -19.99
N PHE A 737 29.38 14.16 -19.06
CA PHE A 737 30.50 13.81 -18.18
C PHE A 737 30.65 12.29 -18.03
N ASP A 738 31.84 11.82 -17.65
CA ASP A 738 32.24 10.41 -17.75
C ASP A 738 31.26 9.43 -17.07
N THR A 739 30.85 9.69 -15.82
CA THR A 739 29.89 8.82 -15.11
C THR A 739 28.55 8.72 -15.85
N SER A 740 28.01 9.85 -16.34
CA SER A 740 26.76 9.85 -17.11
C SER A 740 26.90 9.16 -18.48
N VAL A 741 28.09 9.20 -19.09
CA VAL A 741 28.37 8.44 -20.33
C VAL A 741 28.41 6.94 -20.06
N ASN A 742 29.02 6.52 -18.94
CA ASN A 742 29.18 5.11 -18.59
C ASN A 742 27.85 4.46 -18.17
N LEU A 743 27.05 5.16 -17.36
CA LEU A 743 25.71 4.69 -16.95
C LEU A 743 24.69 4.81 -18.08
N GLY A 744 24.73 5.92 -18.83
CA GLY A 744 23.76 6.19 -19.89
C GLY A 744 22.37 6.48 -19.33
N SER A 745 21.51 5.48 -19.27
CA SER A 745 20.15 5.56 -18.69
C SER A 745 20.21 5.16 -17.22
N ASN A 746 19.49 5.86 -16.35
CA ASN A 746 19.40 5.46 -14.94
C ASN A 746 18.26 4.49 -14.65
N LEU A 747 17.49 4.10 -15.68
CA LEU A 747 16.32 3.24 -15.54
C LEU A 747 16.67 1.76 -15.34
N ASP A 748 17.92 1.37 -15.57
CA ASP A 748 18.44 0.01 -15.46
C ASP A 748 19.64 -0.07 -14.50
N ASP A 749 19.89 1.03 -13.79
CA ASP A 749 20.96 1.15 -12.80
C ASP A 749 20.75 0.19 -11.63
N GLN A 750 21.84 -0.43 -11.19
CA GLN A 750 21.86 -1.15 -9.91
C GLN A 750 21.68 -0.15 -8.76
N SER A 751 21.09 -0.61 -7.64
CA SER A 751 20.78 0.26 -6.49
C SER A 751 22.01 0.92 -5.88
N TRP A 752 23.19 0.34 -6.09
CA TRP A 752 24.47 0.82 -5.55
C TRP A 752 25.29 1.63 -6.56
N TYR A 753 24.79 1.88 -7.77
CA TYR A 753 25.46 2.79 -8.72
C TYR A 753 25.51 4.23 -8.16
N ASN A 754 24.49 4.63 -7.39
CA ASN A 754 24.58 5.76 -6.48
C ASN A 754 24.33 5.30 -5.03
N PRO A 755 25.38 5.00 -4.25
CA PRO A 755 25.21 4.54 -2.87
C PRO A 755 24.91 5.68 -1.88
N LEU A 756 24.82 6.93 -2.34
CA LEU A 756 24.66 8.09 -1.46
C LEU A 756 23.20 8.41 -1.16
N ASP A 757 22.26 7.98 -2.00
CA ASP A 757 20.88 8.42 -1.95
C ASP A 757 19.95 7.42 -1.24
N VAL A 758 18.74 7.88 -0.95
CA VAL A 758 17.72 7.04 -0.33
C VAL A 758 16.33 7.47 -0.76
N ALA A 759 15.53 6.49 -1.19
CA ALA A 759 14.11 6.65 -1.46
C ALA A 759 13.22 5.94 -0.43
N LYS A 760 12.03 6.48 -0.14
CA LYS A 760 11.00 5.84 0.69
C LYS A 760 9.59 6.26 0.27
N GLY A 761 8.57 5.66 0.88
CA GLY A 761 7.16 6.05 0.68
C GLY A 761 6.66 5.92 -0.76
N HIS A 762 7.18 4.95 -1.53
CA HIS A 762 6.85 4.82 -2.94
C HIS A 762 5.48 4.19 -3.16
N ARG A 763 4.70 4.76 -4.06
CA ARG A 763 3.31 4.42 -4.35
C ARG A 763 2.96 4.82 -5.79
N GLY A 764 1.84 4.37 -6.34
CA GLY A 764 1.39 4.85 -7.65
C GLY A 764 0.02 4.34 -8.10
N TYR A 765 -0.33 4.64 -9.35
CA TYR A 765 -1.45 3.97 -10.01
C TYR A 765 -1.18 3.76 -11.49
N ILE A 766 -1.97 2.86 -12.08
CA ILE A 766 -1.89 2.54 -13.51
C ILE A 766 -3.27 2.67 -14.15
N TRP A 767 -3.35 3.42 -15.24
CA TRP A 767 -4.54 3.47 -16.07
C TRP A 767 -4.15 3.28 -17.53
N ARG A 768 -4.51 2.12 -18.07
CA ARG A 768 -4.10 1.67 -19.40
C ARG A 768 -2.60 1.73 -19.57
N ASP A 769 -2.13 2.63 -20.43
CA ASP A 769 -0.70 2.87 -20.68
C ASP A 769 -0.11 3.95 -19.76
N MET A 770 -0.95 4.68 -19.02
CA MET A 770 -0.51 5.68 -18.06
C MET A 770 -0.05 5.02 -16.76
N ILE A 771 1.13 5.40 -16.28
CA ILE A 771 1.62 5.06 -14.95
C ILE A 771 2.03 6.36 -14.26
N VAL A 772 1.60 6.53 -13.02
CA VAL A 772 2.10 7.58 -12.13
C VAL A 772 2.72 6.91 -10.93
N VAL A 773 3.98 7.22 -10.63
CA VAL A 773 4.67 6.77 -9.42
C VAL A 773 5.16 7.99 -8.68
N MET A 774 4.99 7.99 -7.37
CA MET A 774 5.60 8.97 -6.48
C MET A 774 6.45 8.30 -5.42
N TYR A 775 7.41 9.02 -4.88
CA TYR A 775 8.27 8.56 -3.80
C TYR A 775 8.94 9.76 -3.12
N ALA A 776 9.23 9.63 -1.84
CA ALA A 776 10.09 10.56 -1.12
C ALA A 776 11.56 10.21 -1.38
N TRP A 777 12.42 11.17 -1.70
CA TRP A 777 13.84 10.91 -1.99
C TRP A 777 14.76 11.99 -1.39
N SER A 778 15.96 11.56 -0.98
CA SER A 778 17.03 12.42 -0.50
C SER A 778 18.37 12.04 -1.16
N PRO A 779 19.16 13.02 -1.63
CA PRO A 779 20.47 12.77 -2.27
C PRO A 779 21.56 12.31 -1.29
N ASN A 780 21.35 12.51 0.02
CA ASN A 780 22.36 12.27 1.05
C ASN A 780 21.78 11.48 2.22
N TRP A 781 21.70 10.16 2.07
CA TRP A 781 21.21 9.22 3.10
C TRP A 781 21.83 9.48 4.47
N LYS A 782 23.17 9.54 4.54
CA LYS A 782 23.90 9.65 5.81
C LYS A 782 23.63 10.95 6.56
N ARG A 783 23.43 12.06 5.83
CA ARG A 783 23.03 13.34 6.45
C ARG A 783 21.57 13.33 6.86
N ASN A 784 20.73 12.72 6.04
CA ASN A 784 19.30 12.59 6.29
C ASN A 784 19.01 11.74 7.54
N ALA A 785 19.86 10.75 7.84
CA ALA A 785 19.73 9.89 9.03
C ALA A 785 19.77 10.65 10.37
N ASP A 786 20.37 11.85 10.41
CA ASP A 786 20.44 12.70 11.60
C ASP A 786 19.72 14.06 11.39
N GLY A 787 18.81 14.16 10.43
CA GLY A 787 18.04 15.40 10.14
C GLY A 787 18.87 16.54 9.51
N ASN A 788 20.05 16.24 8.97
CA ASN A 788 20.96 17.21 8.33
C ASN A 788 20.85 17.25 6.79
N ASP A 789 19.91 16.52 6.21
CA ASP A 789 19.31 16.68 4.87
C ASP A 789 17.82 16.30 4.98
N ARG A 790 17.05 16.44 3.91
CA ARG A 790 15.59 16.22 3.90
C ARG A 790 15.15 15.35 2.73
N TYR A 791 13.97 14.74 2.90
CA TYR A 791 13.21 14.13 1.83
C TYR A 791 12.36 15.18 1.10
N GLU A 792 12.35 15.11 -0.22
CA GLU A 792 11.40 15.81 -1.09
C GLU A 792 10.49 14.79 -1.78
N LEU A 793 9.29 15.22 -2.19
CA LEU A 793 8.34 14.40 -2.94
C LEU A 793 8.65 14.46 -4.42
N TYR A 794 8.94 13.30 -5.01
CA TYR A 794 9.16 13.13 -6.44
C TYR A 794 8.00 12.41 -7.12
N ILE A 795 7.67 12.80 -8.35
CA ILE A 795 6.67 12.14 -9.20
C ILE A 795 7.27 11.83 -10.57
N ARG A 796 7.04 10.61 -11.07
CA ARG A 796 7.44 10.14 -12.40
C ARG A 796 6.25 9.55 -13.15
N ARG A 797 6.20 9.77 -14.47
CA ARG A 797 5.06 9.37 -15.30
C ARG A 797 5.48 8.64 -16.57
N SER A 798 4.68 7.66 -16.97
CA SER A 798 4.80 6.93 -18.23
C SER A 798 3.46 6.92 -18.96
N PHE A 799 3.49 6.84 -20.29
CA PHE A 799 2.30 6.82 -21.16
C PHE A 799 2.34 5.69 -22.19
N ASP A 800 3.22 4.69 -21.98
CA ASP A 800 3.41 3.53 -22.84
C ASP A 800 3.53 2.21 -22.05
N GLY A 801 2.94 2.18 -20.86
CA GLY A 801 2.95 1.04 -19.95
C GLY A 801 4.33 0.80 -19.33
N GLY A 802 5.05 1.86 -18.97
CA GLY A 802 6.31 1.82 -18.23
C GLY A 802 7.52 1.47 -19.08
N ARG A 803 7.49 1.68 -20.40
CA ARG A 803 8.64 1.45 -21.29
C ARG A 803 9.51 2.69 -21.40
N SER A 804 8.89 3.87 -21.36
CA SER A 804 9.56 5.16 -21.30
C SER A 804 8.90 6.08 -20.29
N TRP A 805 9.66 7.06 -19.81
CA TRP A 805 9.25 8.04 -18.80
C TRP A 805 9.37 9.43 -19.39
N THR A 806 8.23 10.08 -19.60
CA THR A 806 8.12 11.25 -20.48
C THR A 806 7.08 12.24 -19.96
N THR A 807 7.14 13.47 -20.46
CA THR A 807 6.00 14.40 -20.39
C THR A 807 4.79 13.87 -21.16
N THR A 808 3.61 14.45 -20.93
CA THR A 808 2.41 14.10 -21.68
C THR A 808 2.65 14.14 -23.20
N PRO A 809 2.40 13.04 -23.94
CA PRO A 809 2.59 13.01 -25.38
C PRO A 809 1.65 13.96 -26.11
N ALA A 810 2.08 14.50 -27.25
CA ALA A 810 1.22 15.34 -28.08
C ALA A 810 -0.06 14.62 -28.57
N SER A 811 -0.02 13.28 -28.69
CA SER A 811 -1.20 12.47 -29.02
C SER A 811 -2.22 12.37 -27.89
N TRP A 812 -1.81 12.71 -26.66
CA TRP A 812 -2.66 12.80 -25.46
C TRP A 812 -3.02 14.27 -25.16
N GLY A 813 -2.72 15.20 -26.07
CA GLY A 813 -2.97 16.64 -25.87
C GLY A 813 -1.88 17.38 -25.10
N GLY A 814 -0.73 16.75 -24.83
CA GLY A 814 0.38 17.41 -24.15
C GLY A 814 0.98 18.56 -24.95
N GLU A 815 1.29 19.66 -24.26
CA GLU A 815 1.87 20.88 -24.84
C GLU A 815 3.36 21.07 -24.46
N GLY A 816 3.86 20.26 -23.52
CA GLY A 816 5.15 20.45 -22.88
C GLY A 816 5.01 21.18 -21.53
N THR A 817 6.09 21.23 -20.77
CA THR A 817 6.10 21.67 -19.37
C THR A 817 7.52 22.04 -18.94
N ALA A 818 7.67 22.68 -17.79
CA ALA A 818 8.94 22.82 -17.11
C ALA A 818 8.91 22.12 -15.74
N THR A 819 10.07 21.80 -15.20
CA THR A 819 10.24 21.28 -13.84
C THR A 819 11.49 21.91 -13.23
N CYS A 820 11.52 22.09 -11.91
CA CYS A 820 12.65 22.71 -11.23
C CYS A 820 13.15 21.82 -10.08
N GLU A 821 14.44 21.90 -9.79
CA GLU A 821 15.10 21.19 -8.69
C GLU A 821 15.94 22.17 -7.86
N PHE A 822 15.97 21.97 -6.55
CA PHE A 822 16.85 22.70 -5.64
C PHE A 822 18.04 21.83 -5.24
N MET A 823 19.22 22.21 -5.73
CA MET A 823 20.46 21.50 -5.48
C MET A 823 20.94 21.69 -4.02
N ARG A 824 21.93 20.90 -3.61
CA ARG A 824 22.53 20.92 -2.26
C ARG A 824 23.90 21.64 -2.24
N ASP A 825 24.19 22.47 -3.22
CA ASP A 825 25.46 23.19 -3.42
C ASP A 825 25.55 24.54 -2.67
N GLY A 826 24.44 25.02 -2.09
CA GLY A 826 24.40 26.22 -1.25
C GLY A 826 24.95 26.00 0.16
N ALA A 827 25.57 27.03 0.76
CA ALA A 827 25.92 27.02 2.18
C ALA A 827 24.67 27.22 3.07
N THR A 828 23.64 27.87 2.54
CA THR A 828 22.29 27.95 3.09
C THR A 828 21.24 27.53 2.05
N ALA A 829 20.05 27.10 2.48
CA ALA A 829 18.98 26.68 1.56
C ALA A 829 18.57 27.78 0.55
N PRO A 830 18.54 29.08 0.90
CA PRO A 830 18.32 30.15 -0.08
C PRO A 830 19.48 30.39 -1.06
N GLU A 831 20.68 29.87 -0.76
CA GLU A 831 21.86 29.96 -1.62
C GLU A 831 22.01 28.76 -2.55
N SER A 832 21.18 27.72 -2.41
CA SER A 832 21.14 26.56 -3.30
C SER A 832 20.79 26.96 -4.73
N GLU A 833 21.46 26.35 -5.71
CA GLU A 833 21.10 26.51 -7.11
C GLU A 833 19.71 25.92 -7.37
N ARG A 834 18.86 26.70 -8.05
CA ARG A 834 17.59 26.20 -8.62
C ARG A 834 17.78 25.94 -10.10
N ARG A 835 17.78 24.66 -10.52
CA ARG A 835 17.87 24.27 -11.94
C ARG A 835 16.48 23.99 -12.48
N CYS A 836 16.11 24.62 -13.58
CA CYS A 836 14.82 24.39 -14.23
C CYS A 836 15.02 23.88 -15.66
N THR A 837 14.36 22.77 -16.00
CA THR A 837 14.44 22.13 -17.32
C THR A 837 13.08 22.20 -18.01
N ALA A 838 13.08 22.60 -19.28
CA ALA A 838 11.89 22.60 -20.12
C ALA A 838 11.86 21.38 -21.04
N TYR A 839 10.67 20.80 -21.16
CA TYR A 839 10.41 19.60 -21.93
C TYR A 839 9.33 19.87 -22.98
N ALA A 840 9.58 19.44 -24.22
CA ALA A 840 8.52 19.35 -25.22
C ALA A 840 7.55 18.20 -24.86
N ALA A 841 6.36 18.19 -25.46
CA ALA A 841 5.41 17.09 -25.31
C ALA A 841 6.01 15.73 -25.74
N GLY A 842 5.86 14.71 -24.90
CA GLY A 842 6.42 13.35 -25.10
C GLY A 842 7.95 13.26 -25.02
N ALA A 843 8.63 14.28 -24.50
CA ALA A 843 10.09 14.23 -24.31
C ALA A 843 10.43 13.43 -23.05
N PRO A 844 11.57 12.70 -23.02
CA PRO A 844 12.07 12.07 -21.81
C PRO A 844 12.17 13.06 -20.65
N GLU A 845 11.70 12.66 -19.48
CA GLU A 845 11.52 13.55 -18.34
C GLU A 845 12.18 12.98 -17.08
N GLN A 846 12.87 13.85 -16.32
CA GLN A 846 13.36 13.53 -14.98
C GLN A 846 12.20 13.44 -13.99
N ALA A 847 12.33 12.66 -12.92
CA ALA A 847 11.35 12.72 -11.84
C ALA A 847 11.24 14.14 -11.29
N ARG A 848 10.00 14.60 -11.06
CA ARG A 848 9.72 15.98 -10.66
C ARG A 848 9.67 16.08 -9.16
N ASN A 849 10.50 16.92 -8.56
CA ASN A 849 10.29 17.37 -7.19
C ASN A 849 9.05 18.29 -7.16
N VAL A 850 7.95 17.85 -6.53
CA VAL A 850 6.70 18.62 -6.45
C VAL A 850 6.51 19.32 -5.11
N SER A 851 7.18 18.86 -4.04
CA SER A 851 7.10 19.53 -2.74
C SER A 851 7.87 20.85 -2.70
N GLN A 852 8.97 20.95 -3.46
CA GLN A 852 9.81 22.14 -3.56
C GLN A 852 10.15 22.75 -2.18
N LEU A 853 10.34 21.93 -1.14
CA LEU A 853 10.49 22.44 0.22
C LEU A 853 11.72 23.35 0.28
N GLN A 854 11.56 24.50 0.90
CA GLN A 854 12.66 25.43 1.19
C GLN A 854 12.72 25.69 2.69
N GLY A 855 13.93 25.65 3.26
CA GLY A 855 14.14 26.12 4.63
C GLY A 855 13.82 27.62 4.72
N SER A 856 13.22 28.06 5.84
CA SER A 856 12.80 29.45 6.05
C SER A 856 13.91 30.47 5.74
N GLU A 857 13.51 31.65 5.25
CA GLU A 857 14.37 32.82 4.93
C GLU A 857 15.27 33.32 6.09
N THR A 858 15.11 32.79 7.31
CA THR A 858 15.70 33.31 8.54
C THR A 858 16.90 32.53 9.04
N GLY A 859 17.97 32.39 8.25
CA GLY A 859 19.35 32.12 8.71
C GLY A 859 19.56 31.04 9.79
N THR A 860 18.65 30.06 9.91
CA THR A 860 18.66 28.91 10.83
C THR A 860 18.49 27.63 9.98
N SER A 861 18.85 26.47 10.54
CA SER A 861 19.32 25.29 9.78
C SER A 861 18.53 24.96 8.51
N THR A 862 19.28 24.57 7.49
CA THR A 862 18.93 24.46 6.07
C THR A 862 17.94 23.34 5.71
N TYR A 863 17.43 22.59 6.69
CA TYR A 863 16.69 21.33 6.46
C TYR A 863 15.56 21.10 7.48
N LYS A 864 14.94 22.15 8.04
CA LYS A 864 13.93 21.99 9.11
C LYS A 864 12.74 21.11 8.72
N PHE A 865 12.29 21.15 7.47
CA PHE A 865 11.13 20.40 7.01
C PHE A 865 11.56 19.23 6.12
N THR A 866 10.82 18.14 6.18
CA THR A 866 11.00 16.94 5.36
C THR A 866 9.64 16.40 4.93
N VAL A 867 9.57 15.70 3.78
CA VAL A 867 8.34 15.02 3.36
C VAL A 867 8.15 13.71 4.13
N LEU A 868 6.94 13.51 4.64
CA LEU A 868 6.45 12.28 5.23
C LEU A 868 5.25 11.76 4.41
N ASP A 869 5.11 10.43 4.38
CA ASP A 869 3.92 9.69 3.98
C ASP A 869 3.07 10.26 2.82
N PRO A 870 3.65 10.46 1.61
CA PRO A 870 2.91 10.96 0.47
C PRO A 870 1.77 10.01 0.05
N ARG A 871 0.65 10.57 -0.45
CA ARG A 871 -0.58 9.90 -0.92
C ARG A 871 -1.07 10.53 -2.23
N TYR A 872 -1.76 9.75 -3.05
CA TYR A 872 -2.57 10.29 -4.14
C TYR A 872 -3.99 9.73 -4.02
N ALA A 873 -4.94 10.31 -4.74
CA ALA A 873 -6.27 9.75 -4.88
C ALA A 873 -6.51 9.53 -6.36
N PRO A 874 -6.30 8.32 -6.91
CA PRO A 874 -6.77 7.99 -8.23
C PRO A 874 -8.15 7.37 -8.05
N ASP A 875 -9.16 7.98 -8.65
CA ASP A 875 -10.42 7.29 -8.75
C ASP A 875 -10.32 6.24 -9.85
N PRO A 876 -10.71 4.97 -9.64
CA PRO A 876 -10.58 3.94 -10.64
C PRO A 876 -11.25 4.33 -11.97
N PRO A 877 -10.48 4.44 -13.08
CA PRO A 877 -10.95 4.73 -14.43
C PRO A 877 -12.10 3.91 -15.01
N THR A 878 -12.42 2.79 -14.38
CA THR A 878 -13.42 1.83 -14.82
C THR A 878 -14.77 2.02 -14.12
N MET A 879 -14.96 3.12 -13.40
CA MET A 879 -16.25 3.43 -12.85
C MET A 879 -17.22 4.00 -13.86
N LYS A 880 -18.42 3.41 -13.91
CA LYS A 880 -19.58 4.05 -14.51
C LYS A 880 -19.86 5.38 -13.82
N THR A 881 -20.50 6.27 -14.55
CA THR A 881 -21.21 7.41 -13.98
C THR A 881 -22.02 6.95 -12.77
N ILE A 882 -21.91 7.66 -11.65
CA ILE A 882 -22.76 7.43 -10.48
C ILE A 882 -24.17 7.88 -10.90
N GLY A 883 -24.98 6.97 -11.46
CA GLY A 883 -26.24 7.30 -12.13
C GLY A 883 -26.15 7.32 -13.66
N ALA A 884 -27.29 7.39 -14.35
CA ALA A 884 -27.38 7.38 -15.80
C ALA A 884 -27.92 8.72 -16.31
N SER A 885 -27.34 9.26 -17.40
CA SER A 885 -27.83 10.50 -18.02
C SER A 885 -29.35 10.49 -18.22
N GLY A 886 -30.03 11.46 -17.58
CA GLY A 886 -31.49 11.60 -17.60
C GLY A 886 -32.23 11.02 -16.39
N ASP A 887 -31.55 10.43 -15.41
CA ASP A 887 -32.14 10.00 -14.14
C ASP A 887 -32.41 11.15 -13.15
N GLY A 888 -31.83 12.33 -13.39
CA GLY A 888 -32.00 13.53 -12.57
C GLY A 888 -31.01 13.65 -11.40
N VAL A 889 -30.10 12.69 -11.26
CA VAL A 889 -29.10 12.61 -10.18
C VAL A 889 -27.67 12.74 -10.71
N TYR A 890 -27.45 12.24 -11.93
CA TYR A 890 -26.18 12.34 -12.66
C TYR A 890 -25.64 13.77 -12.76
N ASP A 891 -24.39 13.96 -12.36
CA ASP A 891 -23.63 15.21 -12.45
C ASP A 891 -22.42 15.02 -13.38
N GLU A 892 -22.52 15.51 -14.61
CA GLU A 892 -21.46 15.40 -15.63
C GLU A 892 -20.11 15.94 -15.14
N ASP A 893 -20.13 17.01 -14.32
CA ASP A 893 -18.92 17.66 -13.79
C ASP A 893 -18.21 16.85 -12.71
N SER A 894 -18.89 15.88 -12.08
CA SER A 894 -18.34 15.08 -11.00
C SER A 894 -18.29 13.58 -11.29
N ASP A 895 -19.15 13.07 -12.16
CA ASP A 895 -19.40 11.63 -12.33
C ASP A 895 -18.83 11.08 -13.64
N GLU A 896 -18.38 11.93 -14.57
CA GLU A 896 -17.69 11.46 -15.77
C GLU A 896 -16.18 11.35 -15.52
N PHE A 897 -15.62 10.16 -15.78
CA PHE A 897 -14.22 9.89 -15.50
C PHE A 897 -13.29 10.82 -16.31
N ASN A 898 -12.32 11.43 -15.63
CA ASN A 898 -11.31 12.27 -16.25
C ASN A 898 -9.89 11.83 -15.83
N PRO A 899 -9.13 11.15 -16.71
CA PRO A 899 -7.78 10.67 -16.40
C PRO A 899 -6.73 11.78 -16.36
N THR A 900 -7.07 13.00 -16.79
CA THR A 900 -6.14 14.12 -16.83
C THR A 900 -5.95 14.75 -15.44
N ARG A 901 -6.79 14.37 -14.47
CA ARG A 901 -6.84 14.95 -13.12
C ARG A 901 -6.67 13.88 -12.04
N PHE A 902 -5.92 14.21 -10.99
CA PHE A 902 -5.81 13.41 -9.76
C PHE A 902 -5.32 14.29 -8.61
N PHE A 903 -5.53 13.88 -7.36
CA PHE A 903 -5.02 14.61 -6.20
C PHE A 903 -3.73 14.01 -5.67
N VAL A 904 -2.86 14.88 -5.14
CA VAL A 904 -1.66 14.50 -4.37
C VAL A 904 -1.78 15.18 -3.01
N VAL A 905 -1.55 14.41 -1.94
CA VAL A 905 -1.46 14.92 -0.58
C VAL A 905 -0.15 14.41 0.02
N TYR A 906 0.56 15.24 0.77
CA TYR A 906 1.73 14.79 1.51
C TYR A 906 1.79 15.46 2.87
N GLU A 907 2.49 14.81 3.79
CA GLU A 907 2.73 15.31 5.13
C GLU A 907 4.09 15.99 5.19
N THR A 908 4.20 17.03 6.00
CA THR A 908 5.47 17.66 6.37
C THR A 908 5.87 17.22 7.77
N GLY A 909 7.15 16.94 7.98
CA GLY A 909 7.71 16.59 9.29
C GLY A 909 8.74 17.59 9.81
N ASP A 910 8.88 17.69 11.13
CA ASP A 910 9.97 18.40 11.80
C ASP A 910 11.23 17.53 11.78
N ASN A 911 12.15 17.89 10.89
CA ASN A 911 13.39 17.16 10.69
C ASN A 911 14.37 17.31 11.87
N THR A 912 14.12 18.23 12.80
CA THR A 912 15.00 18.42 13.97
C THR A 912 14.89 17.32 15.01
N THR A 913 13.85 16.48 14.93
CA THR A 913 13.62 15.35 15.84
C THR A 913 14.24 14.04 15.34
N VAL A 914 14.71 14.00 14.09
CA VAL A 914 15.24 12.78 13.45
C VAL A 914 16.45 12.20 14.19
N ALA A 915 17.27 13.04 14.83
CA ALA A 915 18.38 12.56 15.64
C ALA A 915 17.94 11.75 16.88
N GLU A 916 16.67 11.86 17.26
CA GLU A 916 16.05 11.15 18.40
C GLU A 916 15.10 10.02 17.92
N GLY A 917 14.91 9.83 16.60
CA GLY A 917 13.95 8.87 16.04
C GLY A 917 13.47 9.24 14.63
N GLU A 918 12.17 9.15 14.37
CA GLU A 918 11.58 9.68 13.13
C GLU A 918 11.25 11.19 13.23
N ALA A 919 11.03 11.84 12.09
CA ALA A 919 10.57 13.22 12.06
C ALA A 919 9.14 13.31 12.62
N GLU A 920 8.88 14.27 13.51
CA GLU A 920 7.53 14.50 14.05
C GLU A 920 6.60 15.07 12.98
N ALA A 921 5.42 14.48 12.81
CA ALA A 921 4.38 14.95 11.90
C ALA A 921 3.95 16.39 12.19
N LEU A 922 3.78 17.20 11.14
CA LEU A 922 3.32 18.59 11.20
C LEU A 922 2.00 18.73 10.44
N ASP A 923 2.06 19.16 9.18
CA ASP A 923 0.88 19.54 8.40
C ASP A 923 0.72 18.70 7.14
N LEU A 924 -0.54 18.45 6.76
CA LEU A 924 -0.91 17.89 5.47
C LEU A 924 -1.05 19.00 4.43
N PHE A 925 -0.48 18.77 3.25
CA PHE A 925 -0.59 19.64 2.07
C PHE A 925 -1.25 18.90 0.93
N TYR A 926 -2.09 19.59 0.15
CA TYR A 926 -2.77 19.02 -1.02
C TYR A 926 -2.55 19.85 -2.29
N GLY A 927 -2.61 19.19 -3.43
CA GLY A 927 -2.63 19.81 -4.76
C GLY A 927 -3.33 18.92 -5.78
N ARG A 928 -4.03 19.52 -6.75
CA ARG A 928 -4.70 18.80 -7.84
C ARG A 928 -3.82 18.79 -9.08
N ALA A 929 -3.37 17.62 -9.51
CA ALA A 929 -2.73 17.42 -10.78
C ALA A 929 -3.72 17.68 -11.93
N VAL A 930 -3.27 18.35 -13.00
CA VAL A 930 -4.00 18.56 -14.26
C VAL A 930 -3.09 18.34 -15.46
N GLY A 931 -3.69 18.11 -16.64
CA GLY A 931 -2.94 17.78 -17.84
C GLY A 931 -2.10 16.51 -17.65
N TYR A 932 -2.68 15.49 -17.02
CA TYR A 932 -2.02 14.25 -16.63
C TYR A 932 -0.84 14.45 -15.66
N GLY A 933 -0.85 15.53 -14.86
CA GLY A 933 0.23 15.86 -13.93
C GLY A 933 1.36 16.70 -14.52
N ASP A 934 1.10 17.40 -15.64
CA ASP A 934 2.02 18.43 -16.14
C ASP A 934 2.04 19.65 -15.21
N HIS A 935 0.93 19.88 -14.49
CA HIS A 935 0.75 20.98 -13.54
C HIS A 935 0.04 20.50 -12.27
N TYR A 936 0.26 21.22 -11.16
CA TYR A 936 -0.42 21.03 -9.87
C TYR A 936 -1.05 22.37 -9.44
N GLN A 937 -2.35 22.37 -9.17
CA GLN A 937 -3.12 23.58 -8.89
C GLN A 937 -3.85 23.52 -7.55
N VAL A 938 -3.96 24.69 -6.94
CA VAL A 938 -4.90 24.98 -5.85
C VAL A 938 -5.77 26.16 -6.30
N ASN A 939 -5.22 27.36 -6.38
CA ASN A 939 -5.99 28.59 -6.63
C ASN A 939 -5.96 29.01 -8.11
N SER A 940 -4.94 28.59 -8.86
CA SER A 940 -4.85 28.91 -10.29
C SER A 940 -5.93 28.19 -11.08
N ALA A 941 -6.50 28.90 -12.07
CA ALA A 941 -7.55 28.33 -12.89
C ALA A 941 -7.00 27.50 -14.04
N GLU A 942 -7.51 26.27 -14.19
CA GLU A 942 -7.06 25.30 -15.20
C GLU A 942 -7.02 25.86 -16.62
N ALA A 943 -8.04 26.64 -17.00
CA ALA A 943 -8.10 27.29 -18.32
C ALA A 943 -6.97 28.32 -18.60
N THR A 944 -6.23 28.72 -17.56
CA THR A 944 -5.17 29.74 -17.61
C THR A 944 -3.80 29.22 -17.14
N ILE A 945 -3.69 27.93 -16.80
CA ILE A 945 -2.50 27.29 -16.23
C ILE A 945 -1.31 27.17 -17.22
N GLY A 946 -1.49 27.61 -18.47
CA GLY A 946 -0.44 27.75 -19.48
C GLY A 946 -0.20 29.17 -19.99
N ASP A 947 -0.88 30.18 -19.44
CA ASP A 947 -0.70 31.59 -19.81
C ASP A 947 0.35 32.28 -18.93
N ASP A 948 1.26 33.09 -19.51
CA ASP A 948 2.41 33.80 -18.88
C ASP A 948 2.03 34.80 -17.76
N THR A 949 0.79 34.74 -17.29
CA THR A 949 0.18 35.66 -16.31
C THR A 949 -0.36 34.99 -15.05
N THR A 950 -0.47 33.66 -15.03
CA THR A 950 -1.12 32.91 -13.94
C THR A 950 -0.27 31.68 -13.64
N CYS A 951 0.28 31.70 -12.41
CA CYS A 951 1.14 30.73 -11.71
C CYS A 951 2.43 31.40 -11.28
N ASP A 952 2.42 32.03 -10.09
CA ASP A 952 3.68 32.29 -9.40
C ASP A 952 3.57 32.50 -7.88
N PRO A 953 4.57 32.00 -7.12
CA PRO A 953 5.67 32.89 -6.77
C PRO A 953 7.07 32.24 -6.92
N GLY A 954 7.85 32.63 -7.95
CA GLY A 954 9.22 32.19 -8.20
C GLY A 954 9.69 32.06 -9.67
N LEU A 955 8.84 31.75 -10.65
CA LEU A 955 9.08 31.73 -12.10
C LEU A 955 8.32 32.88 -12.80
N ALA A 956 8.83 34.11 -12.67
CA ALA A 956 8.88 34.94 -13.88
C ALA A 956 9.58 34.09 -14.94
N ALA A 957 8.99 33.93 -16.13
CA ALA A 957 9.54 33.22 -17.27
C ALA A 957 11.07 33.23 -17.19
N VAL A 958 11.70 32.08 -16.96
CA VAL A 958 13.16 32.00 -16.89
C VAL A 958 13.64 32.66 -18.17
N THR A 959 14.22 33.85 -18.13
CA THR A 959 14.77 34.47 -19.34
C THR A 959 16.26 34.29 -19.26
N ASP A 960 16.73 33.08 -19.55
CA ASP A 960 18.06 32.97 -20.14
C ASP A 960 17.94 33.31 -21.64
N ASP A 961 18.94 33.97 -22.20
CA ASP A 961 18.89 34.87 -23.38
C ASP A 961 18.46 34.21 -24.73
N LYS A 962 17.84 33.02 -24.75
CA LYS A 962 17.45 32.32 -25.98
C LYS A 962 16.17 31.47 -26.01
N GLN A 963 15.36 31.31 -24.96
CA GLN A 963 14.08 30.57 -25.10
C GLN A 963 13.00 31.13 -24.15
N THR A 964 11.76 31.22 -24.65
CA THR A 964 10.57 31.40 -23.82
C THR A 964 10.17 30.00 -23.32
N PHE A 965 10.10 29.80 -22.00
CA PHE A 965 9.91 28.49 -21.37
C PHE A 965 8.42 28.11 -21.30
N GLY A 966 8.11 26.81 -21.21
CA GLY A 966 6.80 26.34 -20.78
C GLY A 966 6.56 26.70 -19.31
N ILE A 967 5.31 26.98 -18.94
CA ILE A 967 4.92 27.37 -17.57
C ILE A 967 4.82 26.11 -16.70
N PHE A 968 5.22 26.20 -15.43
CA PHE A 968 5.02 25.13 -14.44
C PHE A 968 4.26 25.68 -13.24
N CYS A 969 2.97 25.36 -13.16
CA CYS A 969 2.17 25.58 -11.97
C CYS A 969 2.41 24.43 -10.99
N ASN A 970 2.88 24.77 -9.80
CA ASN A 970 3.16 23.81 -8.73
C ASN A 970 2.65 24.36 -7.40
N GLU A 971 1.33 24.32 -7.26
CA GLU A 971 0.63 24.83 -6.09
C GLU A 971 0.25 23.68 -5.16
N PHE A 972 0.61 23.85 -3.89
CA PHE A 972 0.16 23.02 -2.79
C PHE A 972 -0.25 23.94 -1.63
N ASP A 973 -1.35 23.60 -0.97
CA ASP A 973 -1.86 24.37 0.17
C ASP A 973 -2.18 23.45 1.35
N ARG A 974 -2.24 24.05 2.54
CA ARG A 974 -2.45 23.34 3.80
C ARG A 974 -3.88 22.80 3.86
N LEU A 975 -4.01 21.50 4.07
CA LEU A 975 -5.28 20.80 4.26
C LEU A 975 -5.77 20.85 5.72
N THR A 976 -4.84 20.86 6.67
CA THR A 976 -5.13 20.89 8.11
C THR A 976 -5.72 22.22 8.57
N THR A 977 -6.61 22.17 9.56
CA THR A 977 -7.26 23.37 10.11
C THR A 977 -6.88 23.59 11.57
N GLY A 978 -6.62 24.86 11.93
CA GLY A 978 -6.15 25.24 13.28
C GLY A 978 -4.69 25.68 13.29
N SER A 979 -4.29 26.45 14.32
CA SER A 979 -2.91 26.94 14.47
C SER A 979 -2.03 26.07 15.36
N ASP A 980 -2.63 25.32 16.28
CA ASP A 980 -1.95 24.51 17.29
C ASP A 980 -2.34 23.04 17.10
N VAL A 981 -2.13 22.54 15.87
CA VAL A 981 -2.46 21.17 15.48
C VAL A 981 -1.31 20.55 14.70
N SER A 982 -1.21 19.23 14.75
CA SER A 982 -0.51 18.42 13.76
C SER A 982 -1.45 17.38 13.17
N ALA A 983 -1.12 16.85 12.01
CA ALA A 983 -1.91 15.84 11.33
C ALA A 983 -1.03 14.85 10.60
N GLU A 984 -1.57 13.64 10.48
CA GLU A 984 -0.87 12.51 9.89
C GLU A 984 -1.87 11.49 9.35
N GLU A 985 -1.34 10.51 8.61
CA GLU A 985 -2.09 9.35 8.13
C GLU A 985 -3.33 9.70 7.30
N ALA A 986 -3.18 10.65 6.38
CA ALA A 986 -4.29 10.99 5.50
C ALA A 986 -4.73 9.79 4.65
N SER A 987 -6.04 9.53 4.64
CA SER A 987 -6.72 8.65 3.71
C SER A 987 -7.54 9.47 2.73
N LEU A 988 -7.51 9.09 1.45
CA LEU A 988 -8.08 9.89 0.38
C LEU A 988 -9.06 9.10 -0.48
N ALA A 989 -10.07 9.80 -0.99
CA ALA A 989 -10.91 9.38 -2.11
C ALA A 989 -11.21 10.59 -2.98
N MET A 990 -11.44 10.41 -4.28
CA MET A 990 -11.84 11.50 -5.18
C MET A 990 -13.02 11.10 -6.05
N SER A 991 -13.73 12.09 -6.58
CA SER A 991 -14.77 11.87 -7.60
C SER A 991 -14.17 11.44 -8.95
N PRO A 992 -14.95 10.78 -9.83
CA PRO A 992 -14.45 10.31 -11.13
C PRO A 992 -13.84 11.41 -12.00
N ALA A 993 -14.40 12.61 -11.95
CA ALA A 993 -13.94 13.75 -12.72
C ALA A 993 -12.70 14.46 -12.14
N GLY A 994 -12.26 14.08 -10.93
CA GLY A 994 -11.19 14.76 -10.19
C GLY A 994 -11.56 16.19 -9.78
N ASP A 995 -12.85 16.50 -9.63
CA ASP A 995 -13.35 17.80 -9.18
C ASP A 995 -13.52 17.89 -7.66
N THR A 996 -13.64 16.77 -6.95
CA THR A 996 -13.83 16.72 -5.50
C THR A 996 -12.86 15.73 -4.83
N LEU A 997 -12.17 16.19 -3.80
CA LEU A 997 -11.34 15.41 -2.88
C LEU A 997 -12.09 15.21 -1.55
N TYR A 998 -12.15 13.97 -1.11
CA TYR A 998 -12.57 13.55 0.23
C TYR A 998 -11.32 13.07 0.97
N SER A 999 -11.05 13.64 2.15
CA SER A 999 -9.90 13.28 2.96
C SER A 999 -10.29 13.06 4.41
N THR A 1000 -9.63 12.13 5.08
CA THR A 1000 -9.70 11.96 6.53
C THR A 1000 -8.33 11.74 7.13
N TRP A 1001 -8.10 12.17 8.37
CA TRP A 1001 -6.82 12.02 9.07
C TRP A 1001 -7.02 12.03 10.58
N ALA A 1002 -5.99 11.62 11.32
CA ALA A 1002 -5.89 11.85 12.76
C ALA A 1002 -5.30 13.24 13.01
N GLN A 1003 -6.05 14.12 13.69
CA GLN A 1003 -5.62 15.48 13.99
C GLN A 1003 -5.27 15.63 15.45
N PHE A 1004 -3.99 15.86 15.77
CA PHE A 1004 -3.49 16.01 17.13
C PHE A 1004 -3.48 17.48 17.54
N THR A 1005 -3.87 17.76 18.78
CA THR A 1005 -3.70 19.10 19.36
C THR A 1005 -2.29 19.24 19.94
N THR A 1006 -1.59 20.31 19.56
CA THR A 1006 -0.29 20.68 20.16
C THR A 1006 -0.45 21.62 21.36
N ALA A 1007 -1.69 22.04 21.66
CA ALA A 1007 -2.03 22.79 22.86
C ALA A 1007 -2.16 21.87 24.09
N GLU A 1008 -2.01 22.45 25.29
CA GLU A 1008 -2.20 21.73 26.57
C GLU A 1008 -3.64 21.20 26.67
N VAL A 1009 -3.79 19.87 26.71
CA VAL A 1009 -5.08 19.18 26.79
C VAL A 1009 -5.46 18.96 28.26
N THR A 1010 -6.70 19.31 28.62
CA THR A 1010 -7.24 18.99 29.95
C THR A 1010 -8.17 17.78 29.87
N PHE A 1011 -7.89 16.73 30.64
CA PHE A 1011 -8.78 15.58 30.74
C PHE A 1011 -10.24 16.00 31.04
N PRO A 1012 -11.25 15.43 30.36
CA PRO A 1012 -11.20 14.31 29.41
C PRO A 1012 -11.19 14.71 27.92
N GLU A 1013 -10.78 15.94 27.58
CA GLU A 1013 -10.71 16.38 26.19
C GLU A 1013 -9.77 15.47 25.37
N PRO A 1014 -10.08 15.19 24.10
CA PRO A 1014 -9.28 14.29 23.26
C PRO A 1014 -7.88 14.85 22.97
N LEU A 1015 -6.89 13.94 22.86
CA LEU A 1015 -5.54 14.25 22.38
C LEU A 1015 -5.49 14.38 20.85
N SER A 1016 -6.36 13.63 20.17
CA SER A 1016 -6.56 13.73 18.73
C SER A 1016 -8.00 13.43 18.33
N ASP A 1017 -8.40 14.05 17.22
CA ASP A 1017 -9.71 13.93 16.62
C ASP A 1017 -9.67 13.24 15.26
N THR A 1018 -10.81 12.67 14.89
CA THR A 1018 -11.03 12.06 13.58
C THR A 1018 -11.51 13.13 12.61
N SER A 1019 -10.58 13.80 11.93
CA SER A 1019 -10.91 14.93 11.07
C SER A 1019 -11.27 14.49 9.64
N TYR A 1020 -12.18 15.22 9.03
CA TYR A 1020 -12.63 15.08 7.65
C TYR A 1020 -12.49 16.40 6.92
N GLY A 1021 -11.96 16.34 5.69
CA GLY A 1021 -11.83 17.45 4.75
C GLY A 1021 -12.53 17.15 3.43
N ARG A 1022 -13.23 18.15 2.87
CA ARG A 1022 -13.74 18.12 1.49
C ARG A 1022 -13.24 19.34 0.73
N ILE A 1023 -12.49 19.11 -0.34
CA ILE A 1023 -12.09 20.15 -1.28
C ILE A 1023 -12.81 19.91 -2.61
N TRP A 1024 -13.31 20.96 -3.26
CA TRP A 1024 -13.97 20.82 -4.55
C TRP A 1024 -13.69 22.01 -5.46
N TYR A 1025 -13.87 21.83 -6.77
CA TYR A 1025 -13.59 22.83 -7.80
C TYR A 1025 -14.82 23.12 -8.66
N THR A 1026 -14.99 24.38 -9.06
CA THR A 1026 -16.10 24.84 -9.92
C THR A 1026 -15.90 24.59 -11.41
N ASP A 1027 -14.81 23.93 -11.80
CA ASP A 1027 -14.50 23.71 -13.22
C ASP A 1027 -15.52 22.81 -13.89
N PRO A 1028 -16.05 23.21 -15.05
CA PRO A 1028 -16.86 22.30 -15.83
C PRO A 1028 -16.03 21.09 -16.28
N TYR A 1029 -16.72 19.97 -16.51
CA TYR A 1029 -16.15 18.86 -17.25
C TYR A 1029 -15.66 19.38 -18.61
N MET A 1030 -14.39 19.10 -18.92
CA MET A 1030 -13.85 19.39 -20.24
C MET A 1030 -14.05 18.16 -21.10
N GLU A 1031 -14.83 18.29 -22.19
CA GLU A 1031 -14.95 17.24 -23.19
C GLU A 1031 -13.55 16.81 -23.64
N TRP A 1032 -13.14 15.61 -23.24
CA TRP A 1032 -11.95 14.96 -23.74
C TRP A 1032 -12.40 13.78 -24.61
N THR A 1033 -11.82 13.64 -25.79
CA THR A 1033 -12.24 12.59 -26.72
C THR A 1033 -11.51 11.31 -26.40
N TRP A 1034 -12.23 10.39 -25.78
CA TRP A 1034 -11.94 8.96 -25.84
C TRP A 1034 -13.27 8.21 -26.06
N ASP A 1035 -13.22 7.07 -26.74
CA ASP A 1035 -14.39 6.24 -27.02
C ASP A 1035 -14.49 5.21 -25.88
N PRO A 1036 -15.31 5.43 -24.85
CA PRO A 1036 -15.44 4.50 -23.76
C PRO A 1036 -16.03 3.18 -24.26
N ALA A 1037 -15.30 2.08 -24.11
CA ALA A 1037 -16.01 0.83 -23.87
C ALA A 1037 -16.60 0.94 -22.46
N ASP A 1038 -17.88 0.58 -22.29
CA ASP A 1038 -18.50 0.47 -20.96
C ASP A 1038 -17.60 -0.39 -20.08
N PRO A 1039 -17.00 0.16 -19.00
CA PRO A 1039 -16.23 -0.67 -18.09
C PRO A 1039 -17.20 -1.57 -17.32
N VAL A 1040 -16.84 -2.85 -17.26
CA VAL A 1040 -17.67 -3.91 -16.65
C VAL A 1040 -17.20 -4.26 -15.23
N ASP A 1041 -16.10 -3.66 -14.79
CA ASP A 1041 -15.38 -4.06 -13.58
C ASP A 1041 -15.24 -2.88 -12.62
N ASP A 1042 -15.46 -3.12 -11.32
CA ASP A 1042 -15.04 -2.24 -10.22
C ASP A 1042 -13.76 -2.81 -9.56
N PRO A 1043 -12.56 -2.34 -9.95
CA PRO A 1043 -11.30 -2.79 -9.37
C PRO A 1043 -10.54 -1.68 -8.66
N VAL A 1044 -9.60 -2.12 -7.82
CA VAL A 1044 -8.55 -1.29 -7.25
C VAL A 1044 -7.56 -0.93 -8.37
N ILE A 1045 -7.46 0.35 -8.69
CA ILE A 1045 -6.49 0.90 -9.65
C ILE A 1045 -5.43 1.66 -8.88
N GLY A 1046 -4.32 0.98 -8.60
CA GLY A 1046 -3.18 1.54 -7.88
C GLY A 1046 -2.80 0.78 -6.63
N ASP A 1047 -1.78 1.30 -5.94
CA ASP A 1047 -1.27 0.71 -4.71
C ASP A 1047 -2.40 0.76 -3.67
N PRO A 1048 -2.82 -0.38 -3.08
CA PRO A 1048 -3.86 -0.39 -2.06
C PRO A 1048 -3.54 0.51 -0.86
N LEU A 1049 -2.32 1.08 -0.77
CA LEU A 1049 -1.88 1.95 0.30
C LEU A 1049 -2.48 3.36 0.31
N ASP A 1050 -3.23 3.81 -0.70
CA ASP A 1050 -4.13 4.97 -0.49
C ASP A 1050 -5.15 4.68 0.64
N LEU A 1051 -5.22 3.42 1.07
CA LEU A 1051 -5.97 2.95 2.22
C LEU A 1051 -5.16 2.51 3.44
N ILE A 1052 -3.83 2.34 3.40
CA ILE A 1052 -3.14 1.66 4.51
C ILE A 1052 -1.70 2.17 4.72
N PHE A 1053 -1.37 2.35 6.01
CA PHE A 1053 -0.08 2.56 6.69
C PHE A 1053 0.37 3.95 7.01
N SER A 1054 0.82 3.99 8.26
CA SER A 1054 1.65 4.90 9.00
C SER A 1054 2.94 4.19 9.39
N ASP A 1055 4.04 4.93 9.46
CA ASP A 1055 5.28 4.54 10.16
C ASP A 1055 5.35 5.21 11.58
N ARG A 1056 4.26 5.81 12.10
CA ARG A 1056 4.26 6.68 13.32
C ARG A 1056 3.73 6.01 14.59
N PHE A 1057 4.58 5.29 15.33
CA PHE A 1057 4.38 5.24 16.79
C PHE A 1057 5.58 5.82 17.56
N GLU A 1058 6.39 6.68 16.93
CA GLU A 1058 7.67 7.12 17.52
C GLU A 1058 7.69 8.56 18.11
N SER A 1059 6.58 9.31 18.18
CA SER A 1059 6.69 10.79 18.28
C SER A 1059 5.99 11.54 19.45
N LEU A 1060 5.66 10.92 20.59
CA LEU A 1060 4.83 11.62 21.59
C LEU A 1060 5.37 11.69 23.02
N ILE A 1061 6.56 12.27 23.26
CA ILE A 1061 6.88 12.86 24.58
C ILE A 1061 7.80 14.08 24.47
N GLY A 1062 7.23 15.27 24.53
CA GLY A 1062 7.98 16.52 24.57
C GLY A 1062 7.31 17.67 25.30
N GLN A 1063 6.26 17.45 26.11
CA GLN A 1063 5.74 18.42 27.08
C GLN A 1063 4.63 17.84 27.98
N PHE A 1064 5.01 17.05 28.98
CA PHE A 1064 4.40 17.06 30.32
C PHE A 1064 5.44 16.71 31.39
#